data_AF-A0A936B8L3-F1
#
_entry.id   AF-A0A936B8L3-F1
#
_cell.length_a   1.000
_cell.length_b   1.000
_cell.length_c   1.000
_cell.angle_alpha   90.00
_cell.angle_beta   90.00
_cell.angle_gamma   90.00
#
_symmetry.space_group_name_H-M   'P 1'
#
loop_
_entity.id
_entity.type
_entity.pdbx_description
1 polymer ?
#
loop_
_entity_poly.entity_id
_entity_poly.type
_entity_poly.pdbx_seq_one_letter_code
_entity_poly.pdbx_strand_id
1 'polypeptide(L)'
;MQDPLIGQQLDEYRLDELLGRGGMARVYTATDIHLGRKVAIKVIDAPYRADVEYGDRFRREARAIAQLEHPHVVRLYRYGEVDELFYIAMQYVEGADLADLMHEAKQKGALLPLEQVRNVIAQVCQALDYVHSKGVIHRDIKPSNILINQEGNAILTDFGLAMLTTTQTQGQVFGSPHYIAPEQAISSASAVPQSDLYGVGVMLYELVTGKLPFEADNALSIALMHASEAPRPPRQIQPSLSPALESVILRALAKEPHKRFASGAALMEAFDHALAEPMDITAVGALTEGKRPLPPLPAAVVMEEPQVAAPPVLPAKTRSRRRGRVWAWLLLLLLAIGGGGWLYMTDAAVRNWADGTLMQVGLLPQPTPTPTNTPTLAPTAVPTAPPTATTTPTPTSEPTAVAVLPTIAPSATAEPTQTPTTAATATAEPSLTPTTAPSATPSATPTPTATPLVVEIRPLDQMPMVLIPSGTFNMGSEAAENEQPIHPVTLNAFYLDQFEVSVGQYAQFLNESVGVNQYASGCGGALCLKTQFEGADSVMTTNATGHIGLGETENYPVNHIRWHGAMAYCAWVGGRLPTEAEWEYAARGPEGRTYPWGETLPDETLALFGQTDGRYQTTMQPVDAFPAGRTPLDIYNLAGGVSEWVADSYSADFYATAPAQNPLNTAVTGEYLLRGGAWNSPPELLRASGRLPLPQYADDAGAGFRCATDATTN
;
A
#
# COMPACT_ATOMS: atom_id res chain seq x y z
N MET A 1 7.43 21.33 34.05
CA MET A 1 7.12 20.39 35.15
C MET A 1 8.27 19.41 35.24
N GLN A 2 8.77 19.13 36.44
CA GLN A 2 9.83 18.14 36.68
C GLN A 2 9.24 16.74 36.43
N ASP A 3 9.97 15.86 35.73
CA ASP A 3 9.50 14.49 35.46
C ASP A 3 9.33 13.74 36.80
N PRO A 4 8.19 13.07 37.04
CA PRO A 4 7.86 12.53 38.36
C PRO A 4 8.77 11.38 38.80
N LEU A 5 9.50 10.75 37.87
CA LEU A 5 10.36 9.61 38.17
C LEU A 5 11.78 10.03 38.61
N ILE A 6 12.19 11.28 38.37
CA ILE A 6 13.51 11.76 38.78
C ILE A 6 13.63 11.75 40.30
N GLY A 7 14.74 11.20 40.81
CA GLY A 7 15.02 11.02 42.23
C GLY A 7 14.36 9.79 42.85
N GLN A 8 13.45 9.11 42.14
CA GLN A 8 12.88 7.85 42.60
C GLN A 8 13.84 6.68 42.38
N GLN A 9 13.66 5.64 43.18
CA GLN A 9 14.36 4.38 43.03
C GLN A 9 13.46 3.40 42.28
N LEU A 10 13.98 2.82 41.20
CA LEU A 10 13.36 1.78 40.41
C LEU A 10 14.22 0.52 40.51
N ASP A 11 13.73 -0.49 41.23
CA ASP A 11 14.51 -1.67 41.63
C ASP A 11 15.79 -1.24 42.39
N GLU A 12 16.99 -1.53 41.86
CA GLU A 12 18.29 -1.13 42.44
C GLU A 12 18.87 0.16 41.84
N TYR A 13 18.08 0.89 41.04
CA TYR A 13 18.55 2.06 40.31
C TYR A 13 17.87 3.34 40.79
N ARG A 14 18.66 4.33 41.21
CA ARG A 14 18.14 5.67 41.48
C ARG A 14 18.19 6.48 40.19
N LEU A 15 17.04 6.95 39.71
CA LEU A 15 16.93 7.75 38.49
C LEU A 15 17.42 9.17 38.77
N ASP A 16 18.45 9.62 38.05
CA ASP A 16 19.14 10.88 38.33
C ASP A 16 18.69 11.99 37.36
N GLU A 17 18.78 11.79 36.04
CA GLU A 17 18.42 12.78 35.02
C GLU A 17 17.71 12.15 33.82
N LEU A 18 16.78 12.86 33.19
CA LEU A 18 16.15 12.42 31.93
C LEU A 18 17.09 12.72 30.75
N LEU A 19 17.55 11.67 30.05
CA LEU A 19 18.36 11.78 28.84
C LEU A 19 17.51 12.08 27.60
N GLY A 20 16.33 11.47 27.51
CA GLY A 20 15.49 11.60 26.34
C GLY A 20 14.10 11.02 26.54
N ARG A 21 13.14 11.52 25.76
CA ARG A 21 11.76 11.06 25.75
C ARG A 21 11.37 10.67 24.33
N GLY A 22 11.09 9.39 24.12
CA GLY A 22 10.49 8.86 22.90
C GLY A 22 8.97 8.76 23.02
N GLY A 23 8.30 8.33 21.95
CA GLY A 23 6.84 8.17 21.92
C GLY A 23 6.29 7.11 22.89
N MET A 24 7.11 6.13 23.30
CA MET A 24 6.70 5.01 24.15
C MET A 24 7.58 4.79 25.38
N ALA A 25 8.65 5.55 25.53
CA ALA A 25 9.64 5.30 26.57
C ALA A 25 10.37 6.58 26.98
N ARG A 26 10.85 6.58 28.22
CA ARG A 26 11.70 7.62 28.78
C ARG A 26 13.03 6.99 29.19
N VAL A 27 14.13 7.61 28.80
CA VAL A 27 15.48 7.12 29.11
C VAL A 27 16.11 8.07 30.12
N TYR A 28 16.61 7.51 31.21
CA TYR A 28 17.22 8.24 32.32
C TYR A 28 18.68 7.83 32.47
N THR A 29 19.53 8.77 32.88
CA THR A 29 20.72 8.39 33.65
C THR A 29 20.27 7.92 35.03
N ALA A 30 20.95 6.91 35.55
CA ALA A 30 20.69 6.42 36.88
C ALA A 30 21.99 5.94 37.54
N THR A 31 21.95 5.84 38.86
CA THR A 31 23.02 5.23 39.65
C THR A 31 22.54 3.88 40.14
N ASP A 32 23.29 2.83 39.79
CA ASP A 32 23.19 1.51 40.41
C ASP A 32 23.68 1.64 41.86
N ILE A 33 22.76 1.56 42.83
CA ILE A 33 23.07 1.91 44.23
C ILE A 33 23.96 0.87 44.91
N HIS A 34 24.01 -0.36 44.39
CA HIS A 34 24.83 -1.44 44.93
C HIS A 34 26.25 -1.38 44.39
N LEU A 35 26.41 -1.09 43.09
CA LEU A 35 27.72 -1.05 42.43
C LEU A 35 28.32 0.36 42.35
N GLY A 36 27.54 1.41 42.63
CA GLY A 36 27.97 2.80 42.55
C GLY A 36 28.30 3.29 41.14
N ARG A 37 27.84 2.57 40.11
CA ARG A 37 28.12 2.89 38.70
C ARG A 37 26.96 3.64 38.04
N LYS A 38 27.28 4.49 37.07
CA LYS A 38 26.30 5.15 36.21
C LYS A 38 25.77 4.17 35.17
N VAL A 39 24.46 4.15 34.97
CA VAL A 39 23.75 3.31 34.00
C VAL A 39 22.69 4.13 33.25
N ALA A 40 22.21 3.61 32.14
CA ALA A 40 21.03 4.14 31.46
C ALA A 40 19.82 3.24 31.76
N ILE A 41 18.69 3.85 32.13
CA ILE A 41 17.44 3.14 32.42
C ILE A 41 16.38 3.60 31.43
N LYS A 42 15.92 2.68 30.58
CA LYS A 42 14.79 2.90 29.68
C LYS A 42 13.52 2.39 30.36
N VAL A 43 12.59 3.29 30.63
CA VAL A 43 11.27 3.01 31.23
C VAL A 43 10.21 3.08 30.14
N ILE A 44 9.36 2.06 30.02
CA ILE A 44 8.28 1.98 29.02
C ILE A 44 6.98 2.60 29.60
N ASP A 45 6.31 3.46 28.83
CA ASP A 45 5.13 4.23 29.26
C ASP A 45 3.79 3.45 29.19
N ALA A 46 2.76 4.01 29.84
CA ALA A 46 1.56 3.34 30.34
C ALA A 46 0.49 2.75 29.37
N PRO A 47 0.36 3.08 28.07
CA PRO A 47 -0.74 2.50 27.27
C PRO A 47 -0.62 0.98 27.03
N TYR A 48 0.55 0.38 27.31
CA TYR A 48 0.81 -1.06 27.12
C TYR A 48 0.63 -1.91 28.38
N ARG A 49 0.23 -1.30 29.50
CA ARG A 49 0.02 -2.01 30.78
C ARG A 49 -1.14 -3.01 30.77
N ALA A 50 -2.11 -2.81 29.87
CA ALA A 50 -3.33 -3.62 29.80
C ALA A 50 -3.22 -4.86 28.91
N ASP A 51 -2.14 -5.00 28.13
CA ASP A 51 -1.95 -6.12 27.20
C ASP A 51 -1.00 -7.17 27.80
N VAL A 52 -1.58 -8.27 28.29
CA VAL A 52 -0.84 -9.40 28.86
C VAL A 52 0.11 -10.04 27.83
N GLU A 53 -0.24 -10.04 26.54
CA GLU A 53 0.61 -10.59 25.49
C GLU A 53 1.85 -9.72 25.23
N TYR A 54 1.72 -8.40 25.40
CA TYR A 54 2.85 -7.47 25.27
C TYR A 54 3.93 -7.76 26.32
N GLY A 55 3.54 -7.92 27.60
CA GLY A 55 4.48 -8.22 28.69
C GLY A 55 5.26 -9.51 28.47
N ASP A 56 4.59 -10.59 28.04
CA ASP A 56 5.25 -11.87 27.77
C ASP A 56 6.19 -11.83 26.56
N ARG A 57 5.90 -10.99 25.57
CA ARG A 57 6.76 -10.78 24.41
C ARG A 57 7.97 -9.92 24.76
N PHE A 58 7.76 -8.82 25.46
CA PHE A 58 8.81 -7.95 25.99
C PHE A 58 9.83 -8.76 26.79
N ARG A 59 9.38 -9.62 27.71
CA ARG A 59 10.27 -10.48 28.51
C ARG A 59 11.04 -11.50 27.65
N ARG A 60 10.41 -12.06 26.61
CA ARG A 60 11.06 -13.01 25.69
C ARG A 60 12.16 -12.34 24.87
N GLU A 61 11.91 -11.16 24.35
CA GLU A 61 12.87 -10.44 23.51
C GLU A 61 13.98 -9.78 24.31
N ALA A 62 13.65 -9.16 25.46
CA ALA A 62 14.65 -8.63 26.38
C ALA A 62 15.62 -9.73 26.83
N ARG A 63 15.14 -10.97 27.03
CA ARG A 63 16.01 -12.12 27.33
C ARG A 63 16.95 -12.47 26.18
N ALA A 64 16.49 -12.40 24.93
CA ALA A 64 17.35 -12.67 23.77
C ALA A 64 18.46 -11.61 23.64
N ILE A 65 18.11 -10.33 23.85
CA ILE A 65 19.06 -9.21 23.78
C ILE A 65 20.04 -9.22 24.96
N ALA A 66 19.59 -9.59 26.16
CA ALA A 66 20.45 -9.63 27.35
C ALA A 66 21.60 -10.67 27.26
N GLN A 67 21.53 -11.61 26.31
CA GLN A 67 22.59 -12.58 26.04
C GLN A 67 23.65 -12.07 25.05
N LEU A 68 23.43 -10.89 24.45
CA LEU A 68 24.34 -10.30 23.49
C LEU A 68 25.53 -9.64 24.22
N GLU A 69 26.74 -10.03 23.83
CA GLU A 69 27.98 -9.43 24.31
C GLU A 69 28.90 -9.17 23.11
N HIS A 70 29.00 -7.89 22.73
CA HIS A 70 29.81 -7.44 21.60
C HIS A 70 30.27 -5.99 21.83
N PRO A 71 31.51 -5.60 21.45
CA PRO A 71 32.03 -4.25 21.69
C PRO A 71 31.21 -3.13 21.05
N HIS A 72 30.50 -3.43 19.95
CA HIS A 72 29.65 -2.49 19.22
C HIS A 72 28.15 -2.69 19.45
N VAL A 73 27.76 -3.38 20.53
CA VAL A 73 26.35 -3.54 20.96
C VAL A 73 26.24 -3.09 22.40
N VAL A 74 25.23 -2.27 22.71
CA VAL A 74 24.99 -1.80 24.08
C VAL A 74 24.72 -2.99 25.00
N ARG A 75 25.44 -3.05 26.13
CA ARG A 75 25.27 -4.15 27.08
C ARG A 75 24.00 -3.94 27.91
N LEU A 76 23.12 -4.94 27.93
CA LEU A 76 22.02 -5.01 28.88
C LEU A 76 22.50 -5.59 30.20
N TYR A 77 22.17 -4.93 31.31
CA TYR A 77 22.46 -5.42 32.66
C TYR A 77 21.27 -6.15 33.26
N ARG A 78 20.07 -5.59 33.11
CA ARG A 78 18.85 -6.12 33.70
C ARG A 78 17.63 -5.64 32.92
N TYR A 79 16.56 -6.41 32.96
CA TYR A 79 15.22 -5.95 32.63
C TYR A 79 14.26 -6.41 33.72
N GLY A 80 13.18 -5.68 33.93
CA GLY A 80 12.25 -5.99 35.00
C GLY A 80 10.97 -5.17 34.92
N GLU A 81 10.14 -5.35 35.95
CA GLU A 81 8.88 -4.66 36.12
C GLU A 81 8.76 -4.25 37.60
N VAL A 82 8.54 -2.95 37.86
CA VAL A 82 8.34 -2.39 39.20
C VAL A 82 7.18 -1.41 39.11
N ASP A 83 6.19 -1.52 40.00
CA ASP A 83 4.99 -0.67 40.00
C ASP A 83 4.32 -0.55 38.62
N GLU A 84 4.20 -1.68 37.91
CA GLU A 84 3.63 -1.77 36.55
C GLU A 84 4.40 -0.94 35.50
N LEU A 85 5.67 -0.62 35.76
CA LEU A 85 6.61 -0.01 34.83
C LEU A 85 7.63 -1.05 34.39
N PHE A 86 7.57 -1.41 33.11
CA PHE A 86 8.65 -2.17 32.48
C PHE A 86 9.87 -1.27 32.34
N TYR A 87 11.03 -1.82 32.69
CA TYR A 87 12.29 -1.11 32.57
C TYR A 87 13.39 -2.02 32.03
N ILE A 88 14.38 -1.37 31.41
CA ILE A 88 15.60 -1.99 30.93
C ILE A 88 16.77 -1.17 31.44
N ALA A 89 17.67 -1.82 32.18
CA ALA A 89 18.93 -1.26 32.63
C ALA A 89 20.05 -1.68 31.67
N MET A 90 20.77 -0.68 31.15
CA MET A 90 21.78 -0.88 30.12
C MET A 90 23.02 -0.01 30.40
N GLN A 91 24.09 -0.32 29.69
CA GLN A 91 25.32 0.46 29.71
C GLN A 91 25.03 1.93 29.39
N TYR A 92 25.51 2.83 30.25
CA TYR A 92 25.59 4.25 29.90
C TYR A 92 26.80 4.45 29.00
N VAL A 93 26.56 4.91 27.77
CA VAL A 93 27.61 5.29 26.82
C VAL A 93 27.76 6.80 26.88
N GLU A 94 28.96 7.26 27.20
CA GLU A 94 29.27 8.69 27.20
C GLU A 94 29.67 9.14 25.80
N GLY A 95 28.94 10.10 25.23
CA GLY A 95 29.09 10.52 23.84
C GLY A 95 27.81 11.15 23.29
N ALA A 96 27.68 11.13 21.96
CA ALA A 96 26.50 11.62 21.23
C ALA A 96 26.01 10.53 20.26
N ASP A 97 24.78 10.63 19.78
CA ASP A 97 24.33 9.75 18.71
C ASP A 97 24.81 10.22 17.32
N LEU A 98 24.74 9.35 16.32
CA LEU A 98 25.17 9.67 14.97
C LEU A 98 24.31 10.77 14.32
N ALA A 99 23.03 10.89 14.69
CA ALA A 99 22.15 11.93 14.16
C ALA A 99 22.64 13.32 14.61
N ASP A 100 23.04 13.45 15.88
CA ASP A 100 23.64 14.68 16.42
C ASP A 100 24.93 15.06 15.68
N LEU A 101 25.81 14.09 15.42
CA LEU A 101 27.05 14.33 14.65
C LEU A 101 26.77 14.75 13.20
N MET A 102 25.80 14.12 12.55
CA MET A 102 25.37 14.49 11.19
C MET A 102 24.80 15.91 11.17
N HIS A 103 24.00 16.27 12.18
CA HIS A 103 23.43 17.60 12.32
C HIS A 103 24.52 18.67 12.57
N GLU A 104 25.51 18.39 13.42
CA GLU A 104 26.64 19.29 13.67
C GLU A 104 27.47 19.52 12.40
N ALA A 105 27.75 18.46 11.62
CA ALA A 105 28.44 18.59 10.34
C ALA A 105 27.64 19.45 9.35
N LYS A 106 26.33 19.21 9.25
CA LYS A 106 25.41 19.96 8.38
C LYS A 106 25.35 21.44 8.75
N GLN A 107 25.36 21.79 10.05
CA GLN A 107 25.44 23.18 10.51
C GLN A 107 26.73 23.89 10.08
N LYS A 108 27.82 23.15 9.93
CA LYS A 108 29.10 23.64 9.40
C LYS A 108 29.14 23.65 7.86
N GLY A 109 28.04 23.27 7.19
CA GLY A 109 27.96 23.16 5.74
C GLY A 109 28.76 21.99 5.16
N ALA A 110 29.05 20.96 5.96
CA ALA A 110 29.87 19.82 5.59
C ALA A 110 29.14 18.48 5.81
N LEU A 111 29.65 17.43 5.19
CA LEU A 111 29.31 16.03 5.50
C LEU A 111 30.39 15.43 6.41
N LEU A 112 30.10 14.30 7.03
CA LEU A 112 31.12 13.55 7.76
C LEU A 112 32.22 13.07 6.80
N PRO A 113 33.50 13.11 7.20
CA PRO A 113 34.59 12.56 6.39
C PRO A 113 34.34 11.09 6.03
N LEU A 114 34.67 10.71 4.80
CA LEU A 114 34.37 9.36 4.29
C LEU A 114 35.03 8.24 5.12
N GLU A 115 36.21 8.49 5.68
CA GLU A 115 36.85 7.54 6.61
C GLU A 115 36.03 7.35 7.89
N GLN A 116 35.45 8.42 8.43
CA GLN A 116 34.58 8.33 9.60
C GLN A 116 33.28 7.59 9.26
N VAL A 117 32.67 7.87 8.10
CA VAL A 117 31.50 7.14 7.59
C VAL A 117 31.82 5.65 7.47
N ARG A 118 32.95 5.30 6.84
CA ARG A 118 33.42 3.92 6.70
C ARG A 118 33.56 3.24 8.06
N ASN A 119 34.22 3.88 9.02
CA ASN A 119 34.47 3.31 10.34
C ASN A 119 33.16 3.03 11.09
N VAL A 120 32.21 3.97 11.06
CA VAL A 120 30.89 3.80 11.70
C VAL A 120 30.14 2.64 11.04
N ILE A 121 30.03 2.62 9.71
CA ILE A 121 29.29 1.57 8.98
C ILE A 121 29.93 0.20 9.20
N ALA A 122 31.27 0.11 9.21
CA ALA A 122 31.98 -1.14 9.50
C ALA A 122 31.62 -1.72 10.87
N GLN A 123 31.62 -0.87 11.90
CA GLN A 123 31.31 -1.28 13.27
C GLN A 123 29.83 -1.65 13.43
N VAL A 124 28.91 -0.95 12.76
CA VAL A 124 27.48 -1.31 12.73
C VAL A 124 27.27 -2.64 12.01
N CYS A 125 27.89 -2.86 10.85
CA CYS A 125 27.82 -4.12 10.12
C CYS A 125 28.38 -5.29 10.95
N GLN A 126 29.49 -5.10 11.66
CA GLN A 126 30.05 -6.10 12.56
C GLN A 126 29.10 -6.43 13.72
N ALA A 127 28.47 -5.42 14.32
CA ALA A 127 27.46 -5.60 15.35
C ALA A 127 26.25 -6.40 14.82
N LEU A 128 25.73 -6.04 13.64
CA LEU A 128 24.60 -6.71 13.01
C LEU A 128 24.91 -8.17 12.69
N ASP A 129 26.06 -8.48 12.09
CA ASP A 129 26.46 -9.85 11.81
C ASP A 129 26.50 -10.70 13.09
N TYR A 130 27.04 -10.15 14.19
CA TYR A 130 27.01 -10.82 15.50
C TYR A 130 25.59 -11.06 15.98
N VAL A 131 24.73 -10.03 15.97
CA VAL A 131 23.34 -10.10 16.44
C VAL A 131 22.52 -11.10 15.61
N HIS A 132 22.66 -11.06 14.29
CA HIS A 132 21.99 -11.97 13.35
C HIS A 132 22.44 -13.43 13.56
N SER A 133 23.73 -13.66 13.87
CA SER A 133 24.23 -15.00 14.21
C SER A 133 23.60 -15.61 15.47
N LYS A 134 23.02 -14.75 16.33
CA LYS A 134 22.26 -15.15 17.52
C LYS A 134 20.76 -15.26 17.28
N GLY A 135 20.31 -15.10 16.04
CA GLY A 135 18.90 -15.17 15.66
C GLY A 135 18.09 -13.95 16.09
N VAL A 136 18.75 -12.85 16.43
CA VAL A 136 18.10 -11.58 16.78
C VAL A 136 18.15 -10.66 15.56
N ILE A 137 17.11 -9.87 15.34
CA ILE A 137 17.03 -8.85 14.28
C ILE A 137 16.75 -7.51 14.98
N HIS A 138 17.46 -6.45 14.60
CA HIS A 138 17.39 -5.17 15.30
C HIS A 138 16.08 -4.42 15.05
N ARG A 139 15.61 -4.41 13.79
CA ARG A 139 14.31 -3.88 13.30
C ARG A 139 14.15 -2.36 13.26
N ASP A 140 15.03 -1.59 13.91
CA ASP A 140 14.95 -0.11 13.94
C ASP A 140 16.33 0.53 13.73
N ILE A 141 16.99 0.25 12.61
CA ILE A 141 18.31 0.83 12.29
C ILE A 141 18.14 2.27 11.80
N LYS A 142 18.74 3.23 12.51
CA LYS A 142 18.76 4.67 12.17
C LYS A 142 19.88 5.39 12.93
N PRO A 143 20.31 6.60 12.50
CA PRO A 143 21.40 7.33 13.15
C PRO A 143 21.22 7.57 14.66
N SER A 144 20.00 7.85 15.13
CA SER A 144 19.75 8.08 16.57
C SER A 144 19.86 6.82 17.44
N ASN A 145 19.94 5.63 16.84
CA ASN A 145 20.17 4.36 17.55
C ASN A 145 21.65 3.91 17.46
N ILE A 146 22.55 4.76 16.93
CA ILE A 146 23.99 4.51 16.87
C ILE A 146 24.69 5.54 17.77
N LEU A 147 25.18 5.10 18.93
CA LEU A 147 25.90 5.95 19.86
C LEU A 147 27.38 5.99 19.49
N ILE A 148 27.96 7.18 19.40
CA ILE A 148 29.40 7.39 19.21
C ILE A 148 30.02 7.78 20.54
N ASN A 149 30.86 6.90 21.08
CA ASN A 149 31.52 7.13 22.36
C ASN A 149 32.70 8.12 22.24
N GLN A 150 33.32 8.50 23.36
CA GLN A 150 34.45 9.44 23.38
C GLN A 150 35.68 8.97 22.59
N GLU A 151 35.86 7.65 22.42
CA GLU A 151 36.93 7.08 21.59
C GLU A 151 36.58 7.04 20.09
N GLY A 152 35.38 7.48 19.71
CA GLY A 152 34.90 7.50 18.33
C GLY A 152 34.33 6.17 17.83
N ASN A 153 34.06 5.21 18.73
CA ASN A 153 33.45 3.94 18.38
C ASN A 153 31.92 4.02 18.35
N ALA A 154 31.33 3.43 17.33
CA ALA A 154 29.90 3.21 17.19
C ALA A 154 29.43 2.03 18.05
N ILE A 155 28.34 2.25 18.78
CA ILE A 155 27.69 1.29 19.65
C ILE A 155 26.20 1.26 19.29
N LEU A 156 25.73 0.10 18.83
CA LEU A 156 24.33 -0.13 18.48
C LEU A 156 23.47 -0.22 19.74
N THR A 157 22.41 0.59 19.82
CA THR A 157 21.45 0.64 20.94
C THR A 157 20.01 0.53 20.44
N ASP A 158 19.06 0.40 21.36
CA ASP A 158 17.63 0.53 21.09
C ASP A 158 17.07 -0.47 20.07
N PHE A 159 17.34 -1.75 20.32
CA PHE A 159 16.63 -2.86 19.68
C PHE A 159 15.12 -2.62 19.73
N GLY A 160 14.43 -2.82 18.61
CA GLY A 160 13.03 -2.47 18.36
C GLY A 160 11.98 -3.25 19.16
N LEU A 161 12.21 -3.47 20.46
CA LEU A 161 11.35 -4.13 21.44
C LEU A 161 9.93 -3.54 21.52
N ALA A 162 9.75 -2.32 21.04
CA ALA A 162 8.47 -1.61 21.01
C ALA A 162 7.68 -1.79 19.70
N MET A 163 8.30 -2.31 18.63
CA MET A 163 7.66 -2.50 17.31
C MET A 163 6.85 -3.80 17.19
N LEU A 164 6.71 -4.56 18.29
CA LEU A 164 6.03 -5.86 18.28
C LEU A 164 4.68 -5.85 18.98
N THR A 165 3.98 -4.73 18.89
CA THR A 165 2.58 -4.64 19.26
C THR A 165 1.73 -5.26 18.15
N THR A 166 1.02 -6.34 18.49
CA THR A 166 -0.11 -6.87 17.70
C THR A 166 -1.37 -5.99 17.85
N THR A 167 -1.33 -4.98 18.72
CA THR A 167 -2.44 -4.07 18.97
C THR A 167 -2.53 -2.98 17.92
N GLN A 168 -3.58 -3.10 17.13
CA GLN A 168 -4.27 -2.07 16.37
C GLN A 168 -4.23 -0.70 17.07
N THR A 169 -3.29 0.16 16.68
CA THR A 169 -3.49 1.60 16.78
C THR A 169 -3.58 2.14 15.37
N GLN A 170 -4.80 2.54 15.02
CA GLN A 170 -5.12 3.29 13.80
C GLN A 170 -4.06 4.37 13.54
N GLY A 171 -3.40 4.31 12.38
CA GLY A 171 -2.69 5.46 11.80
C GLY A 171 -1.38 5.91 12.46
N GLN A 172 -0.75 5.13 13.34
CA GLN A 172 0.59 5.46 13.84
C GLN A 172 1.63 4.49 13.29
N VAL A 173 2.43 4.96 12.33
CA VAL A 173 3.69 4.30 11.96
C VAL A 173 4.58 4.32 13.20
N PHE A 174 4.81 3.16 13.79
CA PHE A 174 5.72 3.04 14.93
C PHE A 174 7.15 3.18 14.44
N GLY A 175 7.85 4.24 14.87
CA GLY A 175 9.26 4.50 14.53
C GLY A 175 9.48 5.71 13.62
N SER A 176 10.74 5.89 13.19
CA SER A 176 11.04 6.86 12.13
C SER A 176 10.83 6.16 10.79
N PRO A 177 9.83 6.56 9.99
CA PRO A 177 9.53 5.91 8.71
C PRO A 177 10.69 6.02 7.70
N HIS A 178 11.61 6.95 7.91
CA HIS A 178 12.69 7.30 7.00
C HIS A 178 13.74 6.21 6.79
N TYR A 179 13.78 5.16 7.62
CA TYR A 179 14.77 4.08 7.52
C TYR A 179 14.13 2.68 7.47
N ILE A 180 12.80 2.62 7.32
CA ILE A 180 12.05 1.36 7.36
C ILE A 180 12.34 0.52 6.13
N ALA A 181 12.59 -0.78 6.31
CA ALA A 181 12.75 -1.68 5.18
C ALA A 181 11.39 -1.91 4.46
N PRO A 182 11.38 -2.14 3.14
CA PRO A 182 10.16 -2.40 2.35
C PRO A 182 9.25 -3.46 2.99
N GLU A 183 9.82 -4.60 3.38
CA GLU A 183 9.11 -5.69 4.02
C GLU A 183 8.59 -5.33 5.42
N GLN A 184 9.25 -4.42 6.13
CA GLN A 184 8.80 -3.93 7.44
C GLN A 184 7.71 -2.86 7.32
N ALA A 185 7.72 -2.07 6.24
CA ALA A 185 6.66 -1.13 5.90
C ALA A 185 5.36 -1.86 5.57
N ILE A 186 5.47 -3.05 4.98
CA ILE A 186 4.37 -3.97 4.71
C ILE A 186 3.90 -4.65 5.99
N SER A 187 4.82 -5.26 6.75
CA SER A 187 4.53 -5.86 8.05
C SER A 187 5.76 -5.88 8.93
N SER A 188 5.66 -5.30 10.13
CA SER A 188 6.76 -5.27 11.10
C SER A 188 7.25 -6.67 11.51
N ALA A 189 6.42 -7.70 11.34
CA ALA A 189 6.76 -9.10 11.63
C ALA A 189 7.60 -9.78 10.53
N SER A 190 7.62 -9.23 9.31
CA SER A 190 8.34 -9.78 8.16
C SER A 190 9.82 -9.40 8.12
N ALA A 191 10.34 -8.79 9.19
CA ALA A 191 11.74 -8.41 9.28
C ALA A 191 12.66 -9.64 9.19
N VAL A 192 13.67 -9.54 8.32
CA VAL A 192 14.75 -10.51 8.12
C VAL A 192 16.10 -9.82 8.42
N PRO A 193 17.22 -10.54 8.57
CA PRO A 193 18.54 -9.92 8.73
C PRO A 193 18.86 -8.82 7.68
N GLN A 194 18.42 -9.03 6.45
CA GLN A 194 18.60 -8.08 5.35
C GLN A 194 17.72 -6.82 5.47
N SER A 195 16.72 -6.80 6.36
CA SER A 195 15.96 -5.59 6.72
C SER A 195 16.85 -4.58 7.44
N ASP A 196 17.66 -5.05 8.39
CA ASP A 196 18.62 -4.18 9.08
C ASP A 196 19.68 -3.62 8.10
N LEU A 197 20.11 -4.43 7.13
CA LEU A 197 21.05 -3.99 6.09
C LEU A 197 20.44 -2.95 5.13
N TYR A 198 19.13 -2.98 4.92
CA TYR A 198 18.43 -1.91 4.19
C TYR A 198 18.49 -0.60 4.98
N GLY A 199 18.21 -0.63 6.28
CA GLY A 199 18.36 0.55 7.16
C GLY A 199 19.79 1.10 7.15
N VAL A 200 20.80 0.22 7.14
CA VAL A 200 22.21 0.62 6.93
C VAL A 200 22.41 1.28 5.56
N GLY A 201 21.79 0.75 4.49
CA GLY A 201 21.83 1.34 3.15
C GLY A 201 21.24 2.75 3.10
N VAL A 202 20.11 2.98 3.79
CA VAL A 202 19.49 4.31 3.89
C VAL A 202 20.38 5.27 4.68
N MET A 203 20.92 4.82 5.81
CA MET A 203 21.86 5.60 6.61
C MET A 203 23.12 5.96 5.81
N LEU A 204 23.68 5.02 5.05
CA LEU A 204 24.84 5.27 4.19
C LEU A 204 24.51 6.28 3.09
N TYR A 205 23.34 6.16 2.45
CA TYR A 205 22.85 7.13 1.46
C TYR A 205 22.84 8.55 2.05
N GLU A 206 22.29 8.71 3.25
CA GLU A 206 22.19 10.00 3.92
C GLU A 206 23.56 10.55 4.33
N LEU A 207 24.45 9.70 4.84
CA LEU A 207 25.81 10.09 5.24
C LEU A 207 26.63 10.66 4.07
N VAL A 208 26.46 10.12 2.86
CA VAL A 208 27.27 10.52 1.69
C VAL A 208 26.62 11.60 0.82
N THR A 209 25.29 11.79 0.92
CA THR A 209 24.57 12.80 0.13
C THR A 209 24.05 13.98 0.96
N GLY A 210 23.93 13.81 2.28
CA GLY A 210 23.28 14.76 3.19
C GLY A 210 21.75 14.82 3.07
N LYS A 211 21.15 13.89 2.32
CA LYS A 211 19.70 13.80 2.07
C LYS A 211 19.22 12.38 2.23
N LEU A 212 17.95 12.21 2.61
CA LEU A 212 17.32 10.89 2.63
C LEU A 212 16.96 10.44 1.20
N PRO A 213 16.87 9.13 0.93
CA PRO A 213 16.48 8.63 -0.38
C PRO A 213 15.01 8.95 -0.72
N PHE A 214 14.17 9.10 0.30
CA PHE A 214 12.75 9.42 0.19
C PHE A 214 12.37 10.49 1.22
N GLU A 215 11.60 11.48 0.80
CA GLU A 215 11.11 12.57 1.64
C GLU A 215 9.64 12.82 1.30
N ALA A 216 8.77 12.89 2.32
CA ALA A 216 7.37 13.25 2.17
C ALA A 216 6.86 13.90 3.47
N ASP A 217 5.70 14.57 3.39
CA ASP A 217 5.14 15.31 4.54
C ASP A 217 4.53 14.42 5.63
N ASN A 218 4.31 13.13 5.34
CA ASN A 218 3.70 12.19 6.28
C ASN A 218 4.43 10.83 6.31
N ALA A 219 4.41 10.19 7.49
CA ALA A 219 5.16 8.98 7.74
C ALA A 219 4.75 7.77 6.91
N LEU A 220 3.45 7.67 6.58
CA LEU A 220 2.93 6.58 5.76
C LEU A 220 3.43 6.70 4.32
N SER A 221 3.43 7.90 3.73
CA SER A 221 4.00 8.13 2.41
C SER A 221 5.46 7.77 2.32
N ILE A 222 6.26 8.10 3.34
CA ILE A 222 7.67 7.70 3.40
C ILE A 222 7.80 6.18 3.43
N ALA A 223 6.99 5.48 4.24
CA ALA A 223 6.98 4.03 4.29
C ALA A 223 6.56 3.39 2.95
N LEU A 224 5.59 3.97 2.24
CA LEU A 224 5.17 3.54 0.90
C LEU A 224 6.26 3.75 -0.15
N MET A 225 6.97 4.89 -0.11
CA MET A 225 8.13 5.14 -0.98
C MET A 225 9.23 4.10 -0.74
N HIS A 226 9.48 3.75 0.53
CA HIS A 226 10.37 2.63 0.85
C HIS A 226 9.85 1.31 0.28
N ALA A 227 8.54 1.06 0.27
CA ALA A 227 7.96 -0.17 -0.28
C ALA A 227 8.07 -0.27 -1.82
N SER A 228 7.78 0.79 -2.57
CA SER A 228 7.58 0.71 -4.02
C SER A 228 8.45 1.62 -4.88
N GLU A 229 8.85 2.80 -4.40
CA GLU A 229 9.53 3.81 -5.22
C GLU A 229 11.04 3.55 -5.33
N ALA A 230 11.62 3.65 -6.53
CA ALA A 230 13.07 3.53 -6.69
C ALA A 230 13.78 4.75 -6.05
N PRO A 231 14.84 4.57 -5.23
CA PRO A 231 15.55 5.69 -4.63
C PRO A 231 16.24 6.53 -5.70
N ARG A 232 16.25 7.86 -5.53
CA ARG A 232 16.99 8.76 -6.41
C ARG A 232 18.48 8.36 -6.42
N PRO A 233 19.14 8.19 -7.58
CA PRO A 233 20.55 7.81 -7.62
C PRO A 233 21.45 8.83 -6.87
N PRO A 234 22.30 8.40 -5.91
CA PRO A 234 23.17 9.28 -5.12
C PRO A 234 24.02 10.25 -5.94
N ARG A 235 24.52 9.84 -7.13
CA ARG A 235 25.38 10.69 -7.97
C ARG A 235 24.63 11.87 -8.60
N GLN A 236 23.30 11.84 -8.65
CA GLN A 236 22.52 13.01 -9.04
C GLN A 236 22.50 14.11 -7.96
N ILE A 237 22.79 13.76 -6.71
CA ILE A 237 22.85 14.70 -5.57
C ILE A 237 24.30 15.08 -5.28
N GLN A 238 25.19 14.08 -5.29
CA GLN A 238 26.62 14.24 -5.07
C GLN A 238 27.41 13.64 -6.25
N PRO A 239 27.66 14.43 -7.32
CA PRO A 239 28.35 13.94 -8.53
C PRO A 239 29.78 13.44 -8.31
N SER A 240 30.40 13.80 -7.17
CA SER A 240 31.75 13.35 -6.80
C SER A 240 31.81 11.90 -6.32
N LEU A 241 30.67 11.24 -6.07
CA LEU A 241 30.64 9.81 -5.70
C LEU A 241 31.05 8.93 -6.88
N SER A 242 31.84 7.90 -6.61
CA SER A 242 32.21 6.91 -7.62
C SER A 242 30.99 6.07 -8.06
N PRO A 243 30.94 5.62 -9.32
CA PRO A 243 29.89 4.70 -9.79
C PRO A 243 29.83 3.41 -8.97
N ALA A 244 30.97 2.90 -8.51
CA ALA A 244 31.03 1.72 -7.66
C ALA A 244 30.34 1.95 -6.31
N LEU A 245 30.56 3.12 -5.69
CA LEU A 245 29.94 3.46 -4.40
C LEU A 245 28.42 3.63 -4.53
N GLU A 246 27.96 4.25 -5.62
CA GLU A 246 26.53 4.33 -5.96
C GLU A 246 25.91 2.93 -6.11
N SER A 247 26.59 2.00 -6.79
CA SER A 247 26.11 0.64 -6.97
C SER A 247 25.97 -0.11 -5.64
N VAL A 248 26.92 0.05 -4.71
CA VAL A 248 26.83 -0.53 -3.36
C VAL A 248 25.62 -0.01 -2.61
N ILE A 249 25.39 1.31 -2.61
CA ILE A 249 24.26 1.94 -1.93
C ILE A 249 22.93 1.45 -2.54
N LEU A 250 22.80 1.47 -3.87
CA LEU A 250 21.57 1.05 -4.55
C LEU A 250 21.28 -0.44 -4.36
N ARG A 251 22.31 -1.30 -4.26
CA ARG A 251 22.14 -2.71 -3.94
C ARG A 251 21.65 -2.93 -2.51
N ALA A 252 22.16 -2.18 -1.53
CA ALA A 252 21.67 -2.22 -0.17
C ALA A 252 20.18 -1.76 -0.09
N LEU A 253 19.78 -0.84 -0.96
CA LEU A 253 18.41 -0.31 -1.07
C LEU A 253 17.48 -1.12 -2.02
N ALA A 254 17.89 -2.31 -2.48
CA ALA A 254 17.04 -3.16 -3.30
C ALA A 254 15.74 -3.52 -2.55
N LYS A 255 14.60 -3.52 -3.24
CA LYS A 255 13.30 -3.74 -2.60
C LYS A 255 13.16 -5.16 -2.05
N GLU A 256 13.54 -6.15 -2.84
CA GLU A 256 13.53 -7.55 -2.42
C GLU A 256 14.74 -7.89 -1.53
N PRO A 257 14.54 -8.46 -0.33
CA PRO A 257 15.63 -8.74 0.61
C PRO A 257 16.76 -9.61 0.05
N HIS A 258 16.42 -10.61 -0.77
CA HIS A 258 17.39 -11.54 -1.35
C HIS A 258 18.28 -10.92 -2.45
N LYS A 259 17.91 -9.74 -2.98
CA LYS A 259 18.73 -8.97 -3.93
C LYS A 259 19.77 -8.08 -3.22
N ARG A 260 19.67 -7.93 -1.89
CA ARG A 260 20.59 -7.15 -1.06
C ARG A 260 21.87 -7.94 -0.75
N PHE A 261 22.69 -7.41 0.14
CA PHE A 261 23.83 -8.13 0.69
C PHE A 261 23.36 -9.22 1.67
N ALA A 262 24.05 -10.36 1.67
CA ALA A 262 23.73 -11.47 2.55
C ALA A 262 24.13 -11.21 4.02
N SER A 263 25.13 -10.35 4.24
CA SER A 263 25.68 -10.00 5.55
C SER A 263 26.28 -8.59 5.54
N GLY A 264 26.52 -8.03 6.73
CA GLY A 264 27.27 -6.81 6.92
C GLY A 264 28.69 -6.91 6.39
N ALA A 265 29.37 -8.04 6.58
CA ALA A 265 30.69 -8.30 6.01
C ALA A 265 30.70 -8.19 4.47
N ALA A 266 29.70 -8.76 3.79
CA ALA A 266 29.60 -8.67 2.32
C ALA A 266 29.32 -7.23 1.84
N LEU A 267 28.54 -6.46 2.60
CA LEU A 267 28.33 -5.04 2.33
C LEU A 267 29.65 -4.26 2.46
N MET A 268 30.40 -4.50 3.55
CA MET A 268 31.67 -3.81 3.81
C MET A 268 32.76 -4.17 2.82
N GLU A 269 32.85 -5.43 2.38
CA GLU A 269 33.78 -5.83 1.32
C GLU A 269 33.52 -5.05 0.03
N ALA A 270 32.24 -4.95 -0.38
CA ALA A 270 31.86 -4.21 -1.57
C ALA A 270 32.10 -2.69 -1.40
N PHE A 271 31.83 -2.15 -0.21
CA PHE A 271 32.07 -0.74 0.12
C PHE A 271 33.56 -0.40 0.06
N ASP A 272 34.42 -1.22 0.66
CA ASP A 272 35.87 -1.03 0.67
C ASP A 272 36.47 -1.13 -0.73
N HIS A 273 36.00 -2.09 -1.54
CA HIS A 273 36.39 -2.18 -2.94
C HIS A 273 35.99 -0.92 -3.72
N ALA A 274 34.78 -0.41 -3.51
CA ALA A 274 34.29 0.81 -4.16
C ALA A 274 35.06 2.08 -3.77
N LEU A 275 35.65 2.10 -2.57
CA LEU A 275 36.55 3.17 -2.11
C LEU A 275 37.97 3.06 -2.68
N ALA A 276 38.42 1.84 -2.98
CA ALA A 276 39.75 1.58 -3.54
C ALA A 276 39.83 1.83 -5.06
N GLU A 277 38.70 1.82 -5.78
CA GLU A 277 38.68 2.19 -7.18
C GLU A 277 39.07 3.67 -7.37
N PRO A 278 39.95 4.00 -8.33
CA PRO A 278 40.36 5.38 -8.56
C PRO A 278 39.13 6.23 -8.88
N MET A 279 38.83 7.22 -8.03
CA MET A 279 37.82 8.22 -8.33
C MET A 279 38.10 8.79 -9.72
N ASP A 280 37.09 8.79 -10.59
CA ASP A 280 37.23 9.35 -11.93
C ASP A 280 37.33 10.87 -11.82
N ILE A 281 38.56 11.36 -11.65
CA ILE A 281 38.88 12.79 -11.50
C ILE A 281 38.70 13.54 -12.84
N THR A 282 38.22 12.89 -13.91
CA THR A 282 38.04 13.54 -15.21
C THR A 282 36.81 14.46 -15.29
N ALA A 283 35.87 14.38 -14.33
CA ALA A 283 34.68 15.24 -14.33
C ALA A 283 34.86 16.65 -13.76
N VAL A 284 36.02 16.99 -13.17
CA VAL A 284 36.28 18.33 -12.59
C VAL A 284 37.22 19.19 -13.46
N GLY A 285 37.76 18.64 -14.55
CA GLY A 285 38.76 19.33 -15.40
C GLY A 285 38.24 20.01 -16.67
N ALA A 286 36.97 19.87 -17.05
CA ALA A 286 36.49 20.25 -18.39
C ALA A 286 35.77 21.62 -18.45
N LEU A 287 36.29 22.65 -17.75
CA LEU A 287 35.86 24.05 -17.92
C LEU A 287 36.94 25.00 -18.46
N THR A 288 38.07 24.49 -18.96
CA THR A 288 39.09 25.33 -19.62
C THR A 288 39.61 24.67 -20.89
N GLU A 289 39.20 25.27 -22.01
CA GLU A 289 39.81 25.30 -23.35
C GLU A 289 40.00 23.99 -24.16
N GLY A 290 39.45 23.99 -25.38
CA GLY A 290 40.03 23.25 -26.50
C GLY A 290 39.05 22.69 -27.53
N LYS A 291 38.70 23.48 -28.56
CA LYS A 291 38.08 23.04 -29.82
C LYS A 291 38.65 21.70 -30.32
N ARG A 292 37.79 20.71 -30.62
CA ARG A 292 37.92 19.79 -31.77
C ARG A 292 36.54 19.28 -32.24
N PRO A 293 36.39 18.90 -33.53
CA PRO A 293 35.16 19.05 -34.28
C PRO A 293 34.28 17.79 -34.28
N LEU A 294 32.97 18.00 -34.39
CA LEU A 294 31.96 16.96 -34.57
C LEU A 294 32.02 16.35 -35.99
N PRO A 295 31.73 15.03 -36.14
CA PRO A 295 31.57 14.40 -37.45
C PRO A 295 30.24 14.83 -38.12
N PRO A 296 30.14 14.78 -39.46
CA PRO A 296 29.02 15.34 -40.20
C PRO A 296 27.78 14.42 -40.16
N LEU A 297 26.61 15.02 -39.98
CA LEU A 297 25.30 14.37 -40.11
C LEU A 297 24.89 14.25 -41.59
N PRO A 298 24.11 13.21 -41.99
CA PRO A 298 23.54 13.11 -43.33
C PRO A 298 22.48 14.20 -43.57
N ALA A 299 22.49 14.74 -44.78
CA ALA A 299 21.69 15.90 -45.19
C ALA A 299 20.17 15.66 -45.09
N ALA A 300 19.50 16.55 -44.36
CA ALA A 300 18.05 16.70 -44.37
C ALA A 300 17.59 17.52 -45.59
N VAL A 301 16.53 17.06 -46.23
CA VAL A 301 15.78 17.79 -47.25
C VAL A 301 15.09 18.98 -46.59
N VAL A 302 15.31 20.15 -47.18
CA VAL A 302 14.76 21.46 -46.79
C VAL A 302 13.29 21.53 -47.18
N MET A 303 12.41 21.83 -46.22
CA MET A 303 11.15 22.55 -46.47
C MET A 303 10.91 23.55 -45.32
N GLU A 304 10.33 24.68 -45.73
CA GLU A 304 10.47 26.03 -45.19
C GLU A 304 9.51 26.36 -44.02
N GLU A 305 9.98 27.23 -43.13
CA GLU A 305 9.36 27.64 -41.86
C GLU A 305 8.36 28.81 -42.05
N PRO A 306 7.12 28.74 -41.54
CA PRO A 306 6.26 29.91 -41.39
C PRO A 306 6.58 30.63 -40.08
N GLN A 307 6.99 31.90 -40.18
CA GLN A 307 7.20 32.79 -39.03
C GLN A 307 5.90 33.04 -38.25
N VAL A 308 5.95 32.89 -36.92
CA VAL A 308 4.96 33.45 -35.99
C VAL A 308 5.67 34.35 -34.97
N ALA A 309 5.16 35.57 -34.86
CA ALA A 309 5.73 36.69 -34.13
C ALA A 309 5.71 36.53 -32.60
N ALA A 310 6.70 37.14 -31.94
CA ALA A 310 6.84 37.20 -30.49
C ALA A 310 5.74 38.08 -29.82
N PRO A 311 5.28 37.74 -28.60
CA PRO A 311 4.38 38.58 -27.82
C PRO A 311 5.11 39.77 -27.16
N PRO A 312 4.40 40.86 -26.83
CA PRO A 312 4.99 42.10 -26.35
C PRO A 312 5.34 42.09 -24.86
N VAL A 313 6.44 42.78 -24.53
CA VAL A 313 6.93 43.05 -23.18
C VAL A 313 6.01 44.06 -22.48
N LEU A 314 5.50 43.73 -21.29
CA LEU A 314 4.81 44.66 -20.40
C LEU A 314 5.77 45.26 -19.35
N PRO A 315 5.63 46.55 -18.99
CA PRO A 315 6.58 47.26 -18.14
C PRO A 315 6.35 47.03 -16.63
N ALA A 316 7.45 46.98 -15.89
CA ALA A 316 7.49 46.85 -14.44
C ALA A 316 6.79 48.02 -13.71
N LYS A 317 5.84 47.71 -12.83
CA LYS A 317 5.22 48.69 -11.91
C LYS A 317 5.82 48.58 -10.51
N THR A 318 6.26 49.74 -10.03
CA THR A 318 6.78 50.04 -8.70
C THR A 318 5.73 49.80 -7.61
N ARG A 319 6.13 49.08 -6.55
CA ARG A 319 5.26 48.70 -5.43
C ARG A 319 5.21 49.84 -4.41
N SER A 320 4.10 50.57 -4.35
CA SER A 320 3.89 51.63 -3.35
C SER A 320 3.36 51.06 -2.02
N ARG A 321 3.90 51.62 -0.93
CA ARG A 321 3.46 51.40 0.47
C ARG A 321 2.00 51.81 0.64
N ARG A 322 1.09 50.85 0.84
CA ARG A 322 -0.20 51.04 1.54
C ARG A 322 -0.84 49.69 1.94
N ARG A 323 -0.15 48.90 2.75
CA ARG A 323 -0.73 47.75 3.48
C ARG A 323 -0.70 48.05 4.97
N GLY A 324 -1.74 48.72 5.45
CA GLY A 324 -1.93 49.02 6.88
C GLY A 324 -3.38 49.21 7.31
N ARG A 325 -4.36 49.11 6.39
CA ARG A 325 -5.78 49.30 6.71
C ARG A 325 -6.64 48.04 6.60
N VAL A 326 -6.19 46.99 5.91
CA VAL A 326 -6.98 45.76 5.72
C VAL A 326 -7.01 44.90 7.00
N TRP A 327 -5.90 44.82 7.73
CA TRP A 327 -5.82 44.05 8.98
C TRP A 327 -6.66 44.64 10.13
N ALA A 328 -6.88 45.96 10.14
CA ALA A 328 -7.73 46.61 11.13
C ALA A 328 -9.22 46.25 10.95
N TRP A 329 -9.67 46.07 9.70
CA TRP A 329 -11.06 45.67 9.41
C TRP A 329 -11.33 44.20 9.72
N LEU A 330 -10.35 43.31 9.48
CA LEU A 330 -10.46 41.89 9.83
C LEU A 330 -10.54 41.66 11.35
N LEU A 331 -9.80 42.46 12.13
CA LEU A 331 -9.80 42.36 13.59
C LEU A 331 -11.10 42.91 14.22
N LEU A 332 -11.69 43.95 13.61
CA LEU A 332 -13.02 44.47 14.00
C LEU A 332 -14.15 43.49 13.67
N LEU A 333 -14.05 42.76 12.55
CA LEU A 333 -15.03 41.73 12.17
C LEU A 333 -15.00 40.55 13.17
N LEU A 334 -13.81 40.10 13.56
CA LEU A 334 -13.64 39.04 14.56
C LEU A 334 -14.16 39.44 15.94
N LEU A 335 -13.96 40.70 16.36
CA LEU A 335 -14.51 41.22 17.61
C LEU A 335 -16.04 41.35 17.57
N ALA A 336 -16.63 41.68 16.42
CA ALA A 336 -18.09 41.73 16.26
C ALA A 336 -18.73 40.32 16.32
N ILE A 337 -18.09 39.32 15.71
CA ILE A 337 -18.56 37.92 15.75
C ILE A 337 -18.41 37.35 17.17
N GLY A 338 -17.29 37.63 17.85
CA GLY A 338 -17.09 37.22 19.24
C GLY A 338 -18.05 37.90 20.23
N GLY A 339 -18.32 39.19 20.04
CA GLY A 339 -19.26 39.95 20.87
C GLY A 339 -20.72 39.51 20.69
N GLY A 340 -21.12 39.18 19.46
CA GLY A 340 -22.45 38.64 19.16
C GLY A 340 -22.71 37.27 19.77
N GLY A 341 -21.71 36.38 19.74
CA GLY A 341 -21.80 35.05 20.38
C GLY A 341 -21.91 35.12 21.90
N TRP A 342 -21.24 36.07 22.55
CA TRP A 342 -21.29 36.24 24.00
C TRP A 342 -22.61 36.85 24.50
N LEU A 343 -23.23 37.76 23.73
CA LEU A 343 -24.56 38.29 24.03
C LEU A 343 -25.69 37.26 23.79
N TYR A 344 -25.54 36.36 22.81
CA TYR A 344 -26.53 35.31 22.55
C TYR A 344 -26.52 34.21 23.62
N MET A 345 -25.33 33.87 24.16
CA MET A 345 -25.18 32.86 25.22
C MET A 345 -25.69 33.34 26.59
N THR A 346 -25.68 34.65 26.86
CA THR A 346 -26.18 35.20 28.14
C THR A 346 -27.71 35.41 28.14
N ASP A 347 -28.33 35.57 26.97
CA ASP A 347 -29.78 35.69 26.83
C ASP A 347 -30.49 34.31 26.82
N ALA A 348 -29.86 33.27 26.27
CA ALA A 348 -30.37 31.90 26.30
C ALA A 348 -30.34 31.28 27.72
N ALA A 349 -29.38 31.68 28.55
CA ALA A 349 -29.24 31.17 29.92
C ALA A 349 -30.22 31.82 30.93
N VAL A 350 -30.70 33.04 30.66
CA VAL A 350 -31.63 33.76 31.54
C VAL A 350 -33.10 33.40 31.27
N ARG A 351 -33.45 33.05 30.02
CA ARG A 351 -34.83 32.67 29.66
C ARG A 351 -35.24 31.29 30.19
N ASN A 352 -34.30 30.35 30.32
CA ASN A 352 -34.59 28.99 30.79
C ASN A 352 -34.66 28.84 32.33
N TRP A 353 -34.45 29.92 33.09
CA TRP A 353 -34.53 29.90 34.55
C TRP A 353 -35.81 30.53 35.12
N ALA A 354 -36.64 31.17 34.28
CA ALA A 354 -37.82 31.92 34.72
C ALA A 354 -39.17 31.20 34.58
N ASP A 355 -39.30 30.17 33.73
CA ASP A 355 -40.58 29.49 33.52
C ASP A 355 -40.62 28.11 34.19
N GLY A 356 -40.71 28.15 35.51
CA GLY A 356 -41.25 27.01 36.27
C GLY A 356 -42.77 26.97 36.12
N THR A 357 -43.34 25.86 35.63
CA THR A 357 -44.73 25.52 35.95
C THR A 357 -44.96 24.01 35.98
N LEU A 358 -45.62 23.61 37.06
CA LEU A 358 -45.94 22.27 37.53
C LEU A 358 -46.84 21.49 36.58
N MET A 359 -46.52 20.22 36.29
CA MET A 359 -47.51 19.21 35.84
C MET A 359 -47.14 17.80 36.34
N GLN A 360 -47.72 17.46 37.49
CA GLN A 360 -48.53 16.27 37.75
C GLN A 360 -48.04 14.88 37.27
N VAL A 361 -47.61 14.07 38.25
CA VAL A 361 -47.38 12.62 38.14
C VAL A 361 -48.73 11.92 37.93
N GLY A 362 -49.03 11.54 36.70
CA GLY A 362 -50.10 10.63 36.33
C GLY A 362 -49.59 9.19 36.23
N LEU A 363 -50.14 8.31 37.07
CA LEU A 363 -49.90 6.87 37.08
C LEU A 363 -50.25 6.22 35.73
N LEU A 364 -49.34 5.39 35.22
CA LEU A 364 -49.67 4.27 34.33
C LEU A 364 -49.12 2.96 34.91
N PRO A 365 -49.80 1.83 34.68
CA PRO A 365 -49.89 0.73 35.63
C PRO A 365 -48.73 -0.27 35.53
N GLN A 366 -48.32 -0.77 36.70
CA GLN A 366 -47.42 -1.91 36.88
C GLN A 366 -48.05 -3.20 36.32
N PRO A 367 -47.30 -4.07 35.62
CA PRO A 367 -47.79 -5.41 35.30
C PRO A 367 -47.85 -6.27 36.57
N THR A 368 -49.04 -6.86 36.80
CA THR A 368 -49.35 -7.76 37.92
C THR A 368 -48.70 -9.14 37.71
N PRO A 369 -48.19 -9.82 38.75
CA PRO A 369 -47.66 -11.17 38.64
C PRO A 369 -48.80 -12.19 38.52
N THR A 370 -48.68 -13.13 37.58
CA THR A 370 -49.59 -14.27 37.39
C THR A 370 -48.82 -15.57 37.67
N PRO A 371 -49.42 -16.58 38.33
CA PRO A 371 -48.67 -17.53 39.15
C PRO A 371 -48.06 -18.72 38.38
N THR A 372 -47.00 -19.22 39.01
CA THR A 372 -46.34 -20.52 38.89
C THR A 372 -47.25 -21.68 38.49
N ASN A 373 -46.84 -22.41 37.45
CA ASN A 373 -47.08 -23.85 37.31
C ASN A 373 -45.84 -24.49 36.67
N THR A 374 -44.97 -25.02 37.52
CA THR A 374 -43.82 -25.85 37.15
C THR A 374 -44.26 -27.32 37.17
N PRO A 375 -44.19 -28.07 36.07
CA PRO A 375 -44.28 -29.51 36.15
C PRO A 375 -42.94 -30.10 36.60
N THR A 376 -42.95 -30.71 37.77
CA THR A 376 -41.92 -31.60 38.30
C THR A 376 -41.78 -32.83 37.39
N LEU A 377 -40.60 -33.06 36.82
CA LEU A 377 -40.20 -34.36 36.28
C LEU A 377 -39.04 -34.93 37.11
N ALA A 378 -39.23 -36.19 37.49
CA ALA A 378 -38.41 -37.02 38.36
C ALA A 378 -37.01 -37.33 37.77
N PRO A 379 -36.04 -37.74 38.61
CA PRO A 379 -34.68 -38.04 38.16
C PRO A 379 -34.64 -39.40 37.44
N THR A 380 -34.25 -39.39 36.17
CA THR A 380 -33.95 -40.62 35.41
C THR A 380 -32.48 -41.00 35.59
N ALA A 381 -32.27 -42.26 35.95
CA ALA A 381 -31.01 -42.88 36.32
C ALA A 381 -30.01 -43.00 35.15
N VAL A 382 -28.73 -42.90 35.53
CA VAL A 382 -27.53 -43.23 34.75
C VAL A 382 -27.53 -44.73 34.40
N PRO A 383 -27.32 -45.15 33.14
CA PRO A 383 -27.02 -46.53 32.83
C PRO A 383 -25.52 -46.81 33.00
N THR A 384 -25.24 -47.71 33.94
CA THR A 384 -23.97 -48.35 34.26
C THR A 384 -23.50 -49.24 33.09
N ALA A 385 -22.22 -49.15 32.73
CA ALA A 385 -21.55 -50.08 31.83
C ALA A 385 -21.26 -51.43 32.54
N PRO A 386 -21.42 -52.59 31.87
CA PRO A 386 -20.86 -53.86 32.34
C PRO A 386 -19.53 -54.23 31.62
N PRO A 387 -18.66 -55.05 32.24
CA PRO A 387 -17.28 -55.31 31.80
C PRO A 387 -17.07 -56.67 31.09
N THR A 388 -15.80 -56.95 30.71
CA THR A 388 -15.15 -58.26 30.41
C THR A 388 -15.02 -58.59 28.90
N ALA A 389 -13.91 -59.05 28.28
CA ALA A 389 -12.49 -59.23 28.61
C ALA A 389 -11.66 -59.48 27.31
N THR A 390 -10.37 -59.14 27.39
CA THR A 390 -9.15 -59.84 26.90
C THR A 390 -9.20 -60.71 25.64
N THR A 391 -8.35 -60.40 24.64
CA THR A 391 -7.19 -61.23 24.23
C THR A 391 -6.25 -60.50 23.24
N THR A 392 -4.96 -60.46 23.60
CA THR A 392 -3.74 -60.25 22.77
C THR A 392 -3.32 -61.65 22.25
N PRO A 393 -2.64 -61.86 21.08
CA PRO A 393 -1.22 -61.48 20.92
C PRO A 393 -0.72 -61.03 19.51
N THR A 394 0.45 -60.39 19.59
CA THR A 394 1.47 -59.95 18.60
C THR A 394 2.22 -61.12 17.90
N PRO A 395 3.36 -60.93 17.18
CA PRO A 395 3.72 -60.18 15.94
C PRO A 395 4.27 -61.13 14.82
N THR A 396 4.77 -60.60 13.69
CA THR A 396 6.17 -60.81 13.17
C THR A 396 6.33 -60.73 11.63
N SER A 397 7.41 -60.02 11.22
CA SER A 397 8.33 -60.19 10.07
C SER A 397 7.99 -59.68 8.64
N GLU A 398 8.74 -58.62 8.25
CA GLU A 398 9.51 -58.40 7.00
C GLU A 398 10.30 -59.66 6.51
N PRO A 399 10.96 -59.77 5.32
CA PRO A 399 11.69 -58.71 4.57
C PRO A 399 11.76 -58.82 3.01
N THR A 400 12.43 -57.83 2.37
CA THR A 400 13.23 -57.88 1.10
C THR A 400 12.49 -58.07 -0.26
N ALA A 401 12.91 -57.58 -1.44
CA ALA A 401 14.09 -56.87 -1.95
C ALA A 401 13.86 -56.37 -3.43
N VAL A 402 14.61 -55.34 -3.84
CA VAL A 402 15.29 -55.13 -5.16
C VAL A 402 14.50 -54.70 -6.42
N ALA A 403 14.61 -53.39 -6.72
CA ALA A 403 15.17 -52.69 -7.90
C ALA A 403 15.08 -53.20 -9.37
N VAL A 404 15.00 -52.18 -10.26
CA VAL A 404 15.63 -52.00 -11.61
C VAL A 404 14.68 -51.89 -12.84
N LEU A 405 14.77 -50.73 -13.54
CA LEU A 405 14.34 -50.38 -14.94
C LEU A 405 14.97 -51.33 -16.01
N PRO A 406 14.72 -51.30 -17.36
CA PRO A 406 14.26 -50.18 -18.21
C PRO A 406 13.33 -50.51 -19.44
N THR A 407 12.88 -49.42 -20.08
CA THR A 407 12.69 -49.11 -21.53
C THR A 407 12.64 -50.23 -22.61
N ILE A 408 11.65 -50.13 -23.53
CA ILE A 408 11.76 -50.01 -25.03
C ILE A 408 10.43 -50.46 -25.71
N ALA A 409 9.94 -49.64 -26.66
CA ALA A 409 8.81 -49.86 -27.59
C ALA A 409 9.20 -50.77 -28.78
N PRO A 410 8.52 -50.89 -29.96
CA PRO A 410 7.13 -50.57 -30.36
C PRO A 410 6.47 -51.71 -31.21
N SER A 411 5.30 -51.37 -31.81
CA SER A 411 4.75 -51.80 -33.12
C SER A 411 3.72 -52.94 -33.25
N ALA A 412 2.51 -52.49 -33.60
CA ALA A 412 1.71 -52.81 -34.82
C ALA A 412 1.09 -54.20 -35.05
N THR A 413 -0.19 -54.18 -35.47
CA THR A 413 -0.87 -54.95 -36.56
C THR A 413 -2.40 -54.76 -36.39
N ALA A 414 -3.07 -53.89 -37.16
CA ALA A 414 -3.73 -54.09 -38.47
C ALA A 414 -5.11 -54.81 -38.44
N GLU A 415 -6.18 -54.04 -38.69
CA GLU A 415 -7.23 -54.12 -39.76
C GLU A 415 -7.61 -55.46 -40.43
N PRO A 416 -8.63 -55.55 -41.34
CA PRO A 416 -9.88 -54.78 -41.57
C PRO A 416 -11.09 -55.67 -41.99
N THR A 417 -12.24 -55.08 -42.38
CA THR A 417 -13.12 -55.64 -43.45
C THR A 417 -13.87 -54.51 -44.20
N GLN A 418 -13.90 -54.65 -45.53
CA GLN A 418 -14.30 -53.77 -46.64
C GLN A 418 -15.78 -53.93 -47.08
N THR A 419 -16.57 -52.89 -47.44
CA THR A 419 -16.85 -52.17 -48.75
C THR A 419 -17.81 -52.93 -49.73
N PRO A 420 -18.28 -52.43 -50.92
CA PRO A 420 -18.76 -51.11 -51.46
C PRO A 420 -20.14 -51.19 -52.20
N THR A 421 -20.61 -50.10 -52.86
CA THR A 421 -21.00 -50.08 -54.32
C THR A 421 -21.51 -48.71 -54.89
N THR A 422 -20.76 -48.22 -55.92
CA THR A 422 -21.04 -47.41 -57.17
C THR A 422 -21.52 -45.94 -57.26
N ALA A 423 -21.15 -45.34 -58.42
CA ALA A 423 -21.08 -43.94 -58.85
C ALA A 423 -21.96 -43.60 -60.08
N ALA A 424 -22.12 -42.29 -60.44
CA ALA A 424 -22.03 -41.69 -61.81
C ALA A 424 -22.55 -40.21 -61.97
N THR A 425 -21.66 -39.33 -62.46
CA THR A 425 -21.67 -38.30 -63.57
C THR A 425 -22.86 -37.40 -64.03
N ALA A 426 -22.61 -36.06 -64.01
CA ALA A 426 -22.86 -34.89 -64.92
C ALA A 426 -24.23 -34.47 -65.56
N THR A 427 -24.52 -33.13 -65.61
CA THR A 427 -24.79 -32.26 -66.82
C THR A 427 -25.39 -30.86 -66.44
N ALA A 428 -25.22 -29.85 -67.33
CA ALA A 428 -25.29 -28.38 -67.19
C ALA A 428 -26.65 -27.63 -67.44
N GLU A 429 -26.71 -26.35 -66.96
CA GLU A 429 -27.37 -25.06 -67.39
C GLU A 429 -28.68 -24.99 -68.24
N PRO A 430 -29.47 -23.85 -68.33
CA PRO A 430 -29.14 -22.43 -68.09
C PRO A 430 -30.21 -21.49 -67.41
N SER A 431 -29.80 -20.23 -67.28
CA SER A 431 -30.39 -18.93 -66.84
C SER A 431 -31.75 -18.46 -67.41
N LEU A 432 -32.50 -17.61 -66.66
CA LEU A 432 -33.20 -16.39 -67.13
C LEU A 432 -33.47 -15.36 -65.97
N THR A 433 -32.94 -14.14 -66.09
CA THR A 433 -33.46 -12.84 -65.54
C THR A 433 -34.15 -12.08 -66.72
N PRO A 434 -34.85 -10.90 -66.62
CA PRO A 434 -34.73 -9.74 -65.70
C PRO A 434 -36.07 -8.99 -65.35
N THR A 435 -36.02 -7.89 -64.56
CA THR A 435 -36.80 -6.62 -64.76
C THR A 435 -36.31 -5.51 -63.79
N THR A 436 -36.37 -4.27 -64.26
CA THR A 436 -35.55 -3.06 -63.99
C THR A 436 -36.21 -1.93 -63.14
N ALA A 437 -35.40 -1.32 -62.24
CA ALA A 437 -35.09 0.12 -61.91
C ALA A 437 -36.17 1.26 -62.01
N PRO A 438 -36.12 2.37 -61.21
CA PRO A 438 -35.00 3.34 -61.19
C PRO A 438 -34.56 4.02 -59.85
N SER A 439 -33.23 4.27 -59.80
CA SER A 439 -32.36 5.32 -59.20
C SER A 439 -32.89 6.50 -58.34
N ALA A 440 -32.26 6.75 -57.16
CA ALA A 440 -31.31 7.87 -56.90
C ALA A 440 -30.74 7.91 -55.45
N THR A 441 -29.43 8.17 -55.34
CA THR A 441 -28.43 8.19 -54.23
C THR A 441 -28.64 9.38 -53.22
N PRO A 442 -28.16 9.37 -51.94
CA PRO A 442 -26.75 9.23 -51.57
C PRO A 442 -26.38 8.13 -50.55
N SER A 443 -25.40 7.35 -50.95
CA SER A 443 -24.23 6.86 -50.20
C SER A 443 -24.35 6.82 -48.68
N ALA A 444 -24.64 5.62 -48.15
CA ALA A 444 -24.25 5.29 -46.79
C ALA A 444 -22.71 5.30 -46.72
N THR A 445 -22.17 6.11 -45.82
CA THR A 445 -20.81 5.98 -45.28
C THR A 445 -20.57 4.49 -44.97
N PRO A 446 -19.43 3.89 -45.36
CA PRO A 446 -19.15 2.53 -44.96
C PRO A 446 -19.14 2.49 -43.43
N THR A 447 -20.05 1.70 -42.86
CA THR A 447 -20.00 1.32 -41.44
C THR A 447 -18.57 0.82 -41.20
N PRO A 448 -17.82 1.41 -40.26
CA PRO A 448 -16.46 0.95 -39.98
C PRO A 448 -16.54 -0.54 -39.66
N THR A 449 -15.80 -1.34 -40.42
CA THR A 449 -15.55 -2.75 -40.13
C THR A 449 -15.21 -2.86 -38.66
N ALA A 450 -16.02 -3.60 -37.88
CA ALA A 450 -15.77 -3.80 -36.46
C ALA A 450 -14.33 -4.31 -36.30
N THR A 451 -13.47 -3.50 -35.67
CA THR A 451 -12.13 -3.90 -35.32
C THR A 451 -12.25 -5.19 -34.49
N PRO A 452 -11.57 -6.29 -34.88
CA PRO A 452 -11.66 -7.52 -34.11
C PRO A 452 -11.19 -7.24 -32.68
N LEU A 453 -11.94 -7.75 -31.70
CA LEU A 453 -11.60 -7.68 -30.30
C LEU A 453 -10.24 -8.38 -30.09
N VAL A 454 -9.24 -7.66 -29.57
CA VAL A 454 -7.95 -8.25 -29.20
C VAL A 454 -7.97 -8.50 -27.70
N VAL A 455 -7.90 -9.78 -27.33
CA VAL A 455 -7.85 -10.22 -25.93
C VAL A 455 -6.52 -10.91 -25.68
N GLU A 456 -5.80 -10.45 -24.66
CA GLU A 456 -4.56 -11.05 -24.17
C GLU A 456 -4.81 -11.62 -22.78
N ILE A 457 -4.36 -12.84 -22.50
CA ILE A 457 -4.47 -13.43 -21.16
C ILE A 457 -3.19 -13.14 -20.41
N ARG A 458 -3.29 -12.38 -19.32
CA ARG A 458 -2.16 -12.09 -18.45
C ARG A 458 -1.71 -13.37 -17.73
N PRO A 459 -0.47 -13.85 -17.89
CA PRO A 459 -0.08 -15.17 -17.40
C PRO A 459 -0.09 -15.33 -15.88
N LEU A 460 0.05 -14.25 -15.11
CA LEU A 460 0.25 -14.30 -13.67
C LEU A 460 -1.04 -14.59 -12.89
N ASP A 461 -2.13 -13.91 -13.25
CA ASP A 461 -3.45 -14.00 -12.62
C ASP A 461 -4.53 -14.58 -13.54
N GLN A 462 -4.15 -15.00 -14.76
CA GLN A 462 -5.02 -15.49 -15.81
C GLN A 462 -6.13 -14.51 -16.21
N MET A 463 -5.94 -13.21 -15.96
CA MET A 463 -6.91 -12.18 -16.31
C MET A 463 -6.92 -11.95 -17.83
N PRO A 464 -8.06 -12.13 -18.53
CA PRO A 464 -8.19 -11.64 -19.90
C PRO A 464 -8.23 -10.10 -19.89
N MET A 465 -7.39 -9.50 -20.74
CA MET A 465 -7.29 -8.06 -20.93
C MET A 465 -7.71 -7.71 -22.34
N VAL A 466 -8.57 -6.70 -22.47
CA VAL A 466 -9.07 -6.21 -23.75
C VAL A 466 -8.23 -5.02 -24.20
N LEU A 467 -7.78 -5.03 -25.46
CA LEU A 467 -7.16 -3.86 -26.07
C LEU A 467 -8.20 -2.76 -26.31
N ILE A 468 -8.03 -1.66 -25.60
CA ILE A 468 -8.76 -0.41 -25.84
C ILE A 468 -7.99 0.37 -26.91
N PRO A 469 -8.57 0.63 -28.09
CA PRO A 469 -7.88 1.35 -29.15
C PRO A 469 -7.67 2.82 -28.75
N SER A 470 -6.61 3.44 -29.28
CA SER A 470 -6.42 4.88 -29.15
C SER A 470 -7.61 5.64 -29.74
N GLY A 471 -8.01 6.74 -29.11
CA GLY A 471 -9.10 7.56 -29.63
C GLY A 471 -9.33 8.82 -28.82
N THR A 472 -10.26 9.63 -29.30
CA THR A 472 -10.66 10.88 -28.66
C THR A 472 -12.12 10.78 -28.22
N PHE A 473 -12.44 11.29 -27.04
CA PHE A 473 -13.80 11.41 -26.52
C PHE A 473 -13.98 12.69 -25.71
N ASN A 474 -15.22 13.05 -25.42
CA ASN A 474 -15.54 14.13 -24.50
C ASN A 474 -15.64 13.56 -23.08
N MET A 475 -14.70 13.94 -22.21
CA MET A 475 -14.66 13.53 -20.82
C MET A 475 -15.55 14.44 -19.96
N GLY A 476 -16.26 13.85 -18.99
CA GLY A 476 -17.15 14.55 -18.07
C GLY A 476 -18.62 14.61 -18.48
N SER A 477 -19.44 15.36 -17.73
CA SER A 477 -20.87 15.54 -18.00
C SER A 477 -21.46 16.77 -17.31
N GLU A 478 -22.69 17.15 -17.69
CA GLU A 478 -23.44 18.21 -17.00
C GLU A 478 -24.20 17.72 -15.74
N ALA A 479 -24.14 16.42 -15.42
CA ALA A 479 -24.95 15.81 -14.37
C ALA A 479 -24.50 16.18 -12.94
N ALA A 480 -23.24 16.57 -12.76
CA ALA A 480 -22.71 17.04 -11.47
C ALA A 480 -21.60 18.09 -11.66
N GLU A 481 -21.40 18.94 -10.66
CA GLU A 481 -20.40 20.03 -10.70
C GLU A 481 -18.97 19.49 -10.81
N ASN A 482 -18.66 18.40 -10.10
CA ASN A 482 -17.34 17.77 -10.17
C ASN A 482 -17.11 16.99 -11.48
N GLU A 483 -18.11 16.84 -12.35
CA GLU A 483 -17.99 16.22 -13.67
C GLU A 483 -17.76 17.26 -14.79
N GLN A 484 -17.63 18.56 -14.44
CA GLN A 484 -17.46 19.67 -15.36
C GLN A 484 -16.05 20.30 -15.30
N PRO A 485 -15.59 20.96 -16.38
CA PRO A 485 -16.24 21.09 -17.70
C PRO A 485 -16.10 19.81 -18.54
N ILE A 486 -17.05 19.63 -19.48
CA ILE A 486 -16.89 18.65 -20.55
C ILE A 486 -15.75 19.11 -21.46
N HIS A 487 -14.76 18.25 -21.70
CA HIS A 487 -13.57 18.59 -22.46
C HIS A 487 -13.06 17.41 -23.31
N PRO A 488 -12.44 17.66 -24.48
CA PRO A 488 -11.93 16.59 -25.32
C PRO A 488 -10.63 16.01 -24.75
N VAL A 489 -10.57 14.68 -24.65
CA VAL A 489 -9.41 13.92 -24.21
C VAL A 489 -9.04 12.87 -25.26
N THR A 490 -7.76 12.77 -25.57
CA THR A 490 -7.19 11.78 -26.48
C THR A 490 -6.34 10.78 -25.71
N LEU A 491 -6.61 9.50 -25.90
CA LEU A 491 -5.89 8.41 -25.25
C LEU A 491 -5.09 7.60 -26.26
N ASN A 492 -3.93 7.12 -25.83
CA ASN A 492 -3.20 6.07 -26.52
C ASN A 492 -3.95 4.73 -26.36
N ALA A 493 -3.56 3.72 -27.15
CA ALA A 493 -4.07 2.37 -26.95
C ALA A 493 -3.50 1.78 -25.64
N PHE A 494 -4.32 1.04 -24.92
CA PHE A 494 -3.95 0.37 -23.67
C PHE A 494 -4.76 -0.92 -23.51
N TYR A 495 -4.25 -1.86 -22.73
CA TYR A 495 -5.01 -3.03 -22.28
C TYR A 495 -5.71 -2.70 -20.97
N LEU A 496 -6.97 -3.11 -20.84
CA LEU A 496 -7.74 -3.04 -19.61
C LEU A 496 -8.26 -4.43 -19.25
N ASP A 497 -8.23 -4.78 -17.97
CA ASP A 497 -8.80 -6.03 -17.48
C ASP A 497 -10.28 -6.13 -17.87
N GLN A 498 -10.66 -7.27 -18.44
CA GLN A 498 -12.02 -7.55 -18.90
C GLN A 498 -13.01 -7.58 -17.73
N PHE A 499 -12.54 -8.02 -16.56
CA PHE A 499 -13.31 -8.21 -15.34
C PHE A 499 -12.69 -7.40 -14.18
N GLU A 500 -13.48 -7.17 -13.14
CA GLU A 500 -12.99 -6.73 -11.84
C GLU A 500 -12.02 -7.80 -11.28
N VAL A 501 -11.02 -7.38 -10.48
CA VAL A 501 -10.15 -8.35 -9.83
C VAL A 501 -10.96 -9.22 -8.88
N SER A 502 -10.86 -10.54 -9.06
CA SER A 502 -11.62 -11.49 -8.28
C SER A 502 -10.98 -11.81 -6.93
N VAL A 503 -11.77 -12.33 -5.99
CA VAL A 503 -11.29 -12.82 -4.69
C VAL A 503 -10.22 -13.90 -4.86
N GLY A 504 -10.39 -14.82 -5.81
CA GLY A 504 -9.42 -15.89 -6.08
C GLY A 504 -8.07 -15.35 -6.56
N GLN A 505 -8.10 -14.37 -7.47
CA GLN A 505 -6.90 -13.71 -7.97
C GLN A 505 -6.21 -12.89 -6.89
N TYR A 506 -6.96 -12.10 -6.11
CA TYR A 506 -6.39 -11.33 -5.00
C TYR A 506 -5.80 -12.25 -3.92
N ALA A 507 -6.46 -13.38 -3.62
CA ALA A 507 -5.93 -14.42 -2.75
C ALA A 507 -4.63 -15.02 -3.28
N GLN A 508 -4.51 -15.27 -4.59
CA GLN A 508 -3.27 -15.73 -5.21
C GLN A 508 -2.13 -14.73 -5.00
N PHE A 509 -2.38 -13.45 -5.30
CA PHE A 509 -1.44 -12.35 -5.05
C PHE A 509 -0.90 -12.39 -3.62
N LEU A 510 -1.78 -12.52 -2.63
CA LEU A 510 -1.40 -12.56 -1.22
C LEU A 510 -0.59 -13.81 -0.87
N ASN A 511 -0.98 -14.98 -1.39
CA ASN A 511 -0.25 -16.23 -1.19
C ASN A 511 1.19 -16.15 -1.70
N GLU A 512 1.39 -15.58 -2.89
CA GLU A 512 2.70 -15.47 -3.51
C GLU A 512 3.56 -14.36 -2.88
N SER A 513 2.93 -13.26 -2.45
CA SER A 513 3.64 -12.09 -1.94
C SER A 513 4.04 -12.20 -0.45
N VAL A 514 3.34 -13.03 0.35
CA VAL A 514 3.53 -13.13 1.81
C VAL A 514 4.21 -14.45 2.24
N GLY A 515 4.36 -15.42 1.32
CA GLY A 515 5.05 -16.68 1.57
C GLY A 515 4.13 -17.91 1.59
N VAL A 516 4.63 -19.00 1.01
CA VAL A 516 3.88 -20.21 0.63
C VAL A 516 3.02 -20.78 1.77
N ASN A 517 1.73 -20.97 1.49
CA ASN A 517 0.71 -21.68 2.29
C ASN A 517 0.20 -21.04 3.60
N GLN A 518 0.56 -19.80 3.97
CA GLN A 518 -0.01 -19.20 5.19
C GLN A 518 -1.48 -18.76 5.03
N TYR A 519 -1.92 -18.38 3.84
CA TYR A 519 -3.31 -17.98 3.59
C TYR A 519 -4.23 -19.21 3.44
N ALA A 520 -3.84 -20.21 2.64
CA ALA A 520 -4.61 -21.44 2.46
C ALA A 520 -4.71 -22.31 3.73
N SER A 521 -3.66 -22.40 4.55
CA SER A 521 -3.71 -23.14 5.83
C SER A 521 -4.35 -22.36 6.99
N GLY A 522 -4.47 -21.04 6.88
CA GLY A 522 -5.17 -20.15 7.81
C GLY A 522 -6.69 -20.11 7.62
N CYS A 523 -7.20 -20.58 6.48
CA CYS A 523 -8.63 -20.57 6.15
C CYS A 523 -9.44 -21.76 6.74
N GLY A 524 -8.89 -22.46 7.75
CA GLY A 524 -9.54 -23.52 8.52
C GLY A 524 -10.41 -23.02 9.67
N GLY A 525 -11.23 -21.99 9.45
CA GLY A 525 -12.18 -21.44 10.43
C GLY A 525 -12.03 -19.93 10.66
N ALA A 526 -12.96 -19.16 10.08
CA ALA A 526 -13.29 -17.76 10.39
C ALA A 526 -12.16 -16.69 10.36
N LEU A 527 -10.95 -16.99 9.90
CA LEU A 527 -9.80 -16.07 9.97
C LEU A 527 -9.16 -15.73 8.62
N CYS A 528 -9.91 -15.74 7.52
CA CYS A 528 -9.43 -15.22 6.21
C CYS A 528 -9.43 -13.67 6.14
N LEU A 529 -9.35 -12.96 7.27
CA LEU A 529 -9.71 -11.54 7.38
C LEU A 529 -8.58 -10.50 7.45
N LYS A 530 -7.30 -10.88 7.38
CA LYS A 530 -6.23 -9.88 7.61
C LYS A 530 -5.14 -9.95 6.57
N THR A 531 -5.37 -9.30 5.43
CA THR A 531 -4.26 -8.70 4.69
C THR A 531 -3.70 -7.59 5.56
N GLN A 532 -2.52 -7.82 6.15
CA GLN A 532 -1.87 -6.91 7.10
C GLN A 532 -1.32 -5.63 6.43
N PHE A 533 -1.96 -5.12 5.39
CA PHE A 533 -1.56 -3.87 4.77
C PHE A 533 -2.19 -2.66 5.45
N GLU A 534 -3.34 -2.76 6.14
CA GLU A 534 -4.06 -1.51 6.47
C GLU A 534 -5.13 -1.57 7.60
N GLY A 535 -5.22 -2.63 8.42
CA GLY A 535 -6.03 -2.58 9.65
C GLY A 535 -7.55 -2.52 9.48
N ALA A 536 -8.09 -3.05 8.38
CA ALA A 536 -9.51 -3.42 8.23
C ALA A 536 -9.63 -4.75 7.47
N ASP A 537 -10.79 -5.41 7.60
CA ASP A 537 -11.02 -6.76 7.10
C ASP A 537 -11.34 -6.76 5.58
N SER A 538 -10.64 -7.55 4.75
CA SER A 538 -11.11 -7.86 3.39
C SER A 538 -12.12 -9.01 3.48
N VAL A 539 -13.43 -8.71 3.43
CA VAL A 539 -14.49 -9.73 3.58
C VAL A 539 -15.52 -9.67 2.46
N MET A 540 -15.76 -10.84 1.88
CA MET A 540 -17.02 -11.21 1.24
C MET A 540 -18.18 -11.00 2.23
N THR A 541 -18.95 -9.92 2.09
CA THR A 541 -20.27 -9.79 2.74
C THR A 541 -21.35 -9.98 1.68
N THR A 542 -22.06 -11.11 1.76
CA THR A 542 -23.48 -11.09 1.42
C THR A 542 -24.18 -10.74 2.73
N ASN A 543 -25.12 -9.80 2.69
CA ASN A 543 -25.71 -9.15 3.87
C ASN A 543 -26.56 -10.11 4.75
N ALA A 544 -26.38 -11.44 4.64
CA ALA A 544 -27.10 -12.47 5.35
C ALA A 544 -26.28 -13.24 6.40
N THR A 545 -24.96 -13.46 6.24
CA THR A 545 -24.27 -14.43 7.14
C THR A 545 -22.79 -14.21 7.46
N GLY A 546 -22.09 -13.25 6.84
CA GLY A 546 -20.65 -13.10 7.03
C GLY A 546 -19.84 -14.29 6.47
N HIS A 547 -18.62 -13.99 6.03
CA HIS A 547 -17.55 -14.93 5.67
C HIS A 547 -17.98 -16.10 4.76
N ILE A 548 -17.88 -15.91 3.44
CA ILE A 548 -17.90 -17.04 2.50
C ILE A 548 -16.45 -17.44 2.23
N GLY A 549 -16.12 -18.71 2.49
CA GLY A 549 -14.76 -19.24 2.34
C GLY A 549 -14.33 -19.36 0.87
N LEU A 550 -13.01 -19.40 0.65
CA LEU A 550 -12.42 -19.76 -0.65
C LEU A 550 -13.01 -21.12 -1.10
N GLY A 551 -13.57 -21.15 -2.32
CA GLY A 551 -14.29 -22.29 -2.88
C GLY A 551 -15.50 -21.88 -3.72
N GLU A 552 -16.51 -21.23 -3.12
CA GLU A 552 -17.74 -20.85 -3.85
C GLU A 552 -17.66 -19.45 -4.49
N THR A 553 -16.73 -18.61 -4.02
CA THR A 553 -16.73 -17.18 -4.33
C THR A 553 -15.43 -16.66 -4.89
N GLU A 554 -14.59 -17.55 -5.41
CA GLU A 554 -13.32 -17.19 -6.04
C GLU A 554 -13.52 -16.28 -7.25
N ASN A 555 -14.65 -16.42 -7.96
CA ASN A 555 -15.01 -15.63 -9.14
C ASN A 555 -15.82 -14.34 -8.82
N TYR A 556 -15.88 -13.91 -7.56
CA TYR A 556 -16.57 -12.67 -7.17
C TYR A 556 -15.58 -11.51 -7.10
N PRO A 557 -16.02 -10.27 -7.34
CA PRO A 557 -15.13 -9.12 -7.23
C PRO A 557 -14.63 -8.98 -5.79
N VAL A 558 -13.37 -8.60 -5.65
CA VAL A 558 -12.81 -8.24 -4.36
C VAL A 558 -13.37 -6.88 -3.92
N ASN A 559 -13.71 -6.77 -2.63
CA ASN A 559 -14.26 -5.57 -2.02
C ASN A 559 -13.51 -5.21 -0.71
N HIS A 560 -13.80 -4.04 -0.13
CA HIS A 560 -13.01 -3.49 0.99
C HIS A 560 -11.53 -3.31 0.66
N ILE A 561 -11.23 -3.05 -0.61
CA ILE A 561 -9.87 -2.79 -1.05
C ILE A 561 -9.61 -1.29 -1.00
N ARG A 562 -8.52 -0.93 -0.33
CA ARG A 562 -8.02 0.45 -0.30
C ARG A 562 -7.10 0.70 -1.49
N TRP A 563 -6.90 1.97 -1.82
CA TRP A 563 -6.21 2.38 -3.04
C TRP A 563 -4.80 1.78 -3.18
N HIS A 564 -4.00 1.73 -2.10
CA HIS A 564 -2.66 1.13 -2.15
C HIS A 564 -2.69 -0.39 -2.33
N GLY A 565 -3.67 -1.08 -1.76
CA GLY A 565 -3.86 -2.52 -1.96
C GLY A 565 -4.19 -2.85 -3.42
N ALA A 566 -5.01 -2.02 -4.06
CA ALA A 566 -5.31 -2.10 -5.48
C ALA A 566 -4.06 -1.84 -6.35
N MET A 567 -3.31 -0.79 -6.03
CA MET A 567 -2.02 -0.51 -6.71
C MET A 567 -1.01 -1.65 -6.57
N ALA A 568 -0.86 -2.22 -5.38
CA ALA A 568 0.11 -3.27 -5.11
C ALA A 568 -0.19 -4.53 -5.94
N TYR A 569 -1.46 -4.91 -6.03
CA TYR A 569 -1.89 -5.99 -6.93
C TYR A 569 -1.55 -5.65 -8.38
N CYS A 570 -1.94 -4.46 -8.87
CA CYS A 570 -1.68 -4.10 -10.25
C CYS A 570 -0.17 -4.09 -10.58
N ALA A 571 0.67 -3.63 -9.66
CA ALA A 571 2.12 -3.69 -9.81
C ALA A 571 2.65 -5.13 -9.81
N TRP A 572 2.12 -6.01 -8.95
CA TRP A 572 2.50 -7.43 -8.90
C TRP A 572 2.23 -8.14 -10.23
N VAL A 573 1.09 -7.86 -10.86
CA VAL A 573 0.74 -8.39 -12.19
C VAL A 573 1.46 -7.68 -13.35
N GLY A 574 2.36 -6.73 -13.08
CA GLY A 574 3.11 -5.98 -14.10
C GLY A 574 2.29 -4.91 -14.82
N GLY A 575 1.15 -4.51 -14.26
CA GLY A 575 0.29 -3.44 -14.74
C GLY A 575 0.27 -2.23 -13.80
N ARG A 576 -0.79 -1.43 -13.91
CA ARG A 576 -1.09 -0.24 -13.09
C ARG A 576 -2.60 -0.08 -12.94
N LEU A 577 -3.05 0.80 -12.05
CA LEU A 577 -4.45 1.24 -12.10
C LEU A 577 -4.69 2.04 -13.41
N PRO A 578 -5.89 1.95 -14.02
CA PRO A 578 -6.25 2.83 -15.12
C PRO A 578 -6.29 4.28 -14.64
N THR A 579 -6.03 5.23 -15.54
CA THR A 579 -6.36 6.64 -15.25
C THR A 579 -7.88 6.84 -15.24
N GLU A 580 -8.36 7.90 -14.61
CA GLU A 580 -9.77 8.28 -14.63
C GLU A 580 -10.29 8.41 -16.07
N ALA A 581 -9.46 8.95 -16.97
CA ALA A 581 -9.81 9.12 -18.37
C ALA A 581 -9.83 7.80 -19.14
N GLU A 582 -8.87 6.90 -18.90
CA GLU A 582 -8.85 5.56 -19.50
C GLU A 582 -10.06 4.75 -19.08
N TRP A 583 -10.39 4.78 -17.79
CA TRP A 583 -11.55 4.12 -17.23
C TRP A 583 -12.85 4.65 -17.86
N GLU A 584 -13.00 5.98 -17.91
CA GLU A 584 -14.18 6.61 -18.50
C GLU A 584 -14.29 6.26 -19.98
N TYR A 585 -13.21 6.40 -20.75
CA TYR A 585 -13.21 6.05 -22.17
C TYR A 585 -13.59 4.59 -22.43
N ALA A 586 -13.11 3.66 -21.62
CA ALA A 586 -13.47 2.24 -21.74
C ALA A 586 -14.96 2.00 -21.46
N ALA A 587 -15.54 2.71 -20.48
CA ALA A 587 -16.95 2.60 -20.14
C ALA A 587 -17.87 3.21 -21.21
N ARG A 588 -17.59 4.43 -21.67
CA ARG A 588 -18.50 5.16 -22.57
C ARG A 588 -18.18 5.04 -24.06
N GLY A 589 -16.91 4.79 -24.40
CA GLY A 589 -16.40 4.80 -25.76
C GLY A 589 -16.44 6.19 -26.42
N PRO A 590 -16.02 6.29 -27.69
CA PRO A 590 -16.02 7.55 -28.44
C PRO A 590 -17.42 8.11 -28.68
N GLU A 591 -18.45 7.25 -28.61
CA GLU A 591 -19.86 7.63 -28.76
C GLU A 591 -20.39 8.44 -27.57
N GLY A 592 -19.68 8.43 -26.43
CA GLY A 592 -20.05 9.20 -25.24
C GLY A 592 -21.26 8.66 -24.48
N ARG A 593 -21.38 7.34 -24.31
CA ARG A 593 -22.51 6.73 -23.59
C ARG A 593 -22.65 7.23 -22.15
N THR A 594 -23.88 7.29 -21.65
CA THR A 594 -24.12 7.62 -20.23
C THR A 594 -23.70 6.48 -19.29
N TYR A 595 -24.02 5.23 -19.64
CA TYR A 595 -23.66 4.00 -18.92
C TYR A 595 -22.88 3.05 -19.85
N PRO A 596 -22.16 2.03 -19.32
CA PRO A 596 -21.42 1.06 -20.14
C PRO A 596 -22.23 0.41 -21.27
N TRP A 597 -23.51 0.13 -21.01
CA TRP A 597 -24.45 -0.49 -21.96
C TRP A 597 -25.24 0.52 -22.83
N GLY A 598 -25.21 1.83 -22.54
CA GLY A 598 -25.94 2.84 -23.31
C GLY A 598 -26.58 3.94 -22.45
N GLU A 599 -27.75 4.44 -22.89
CA GLU A 599 -28.41 5.61 -22.30
C GLU A 599 -29.49 5.27 -21.26
N THR A 600 -29.84 4.01 -21.13
CA THR A 600 -30.91 3.57 -20.23
C THR A 600 -30.39 3.38 -18.82
N LEU A 601 -31.21 3.74 -17.82
CA LEU A 601 -30.94 3.39 -16.42
C LEU A 601 -30.72 1.87 -16.27
N PRO A 602 -29.90 1.46 -15.29
CA PRO A 602 -29.69 0.04 -15.02
C PRO A 602 -30.99 -0.64 -14.61
N ASP A 603 -31.13 -1.89 -15.01
CA ASP A 603 -32.07 -2.85 -14.45
C ASP A 603 -31.31 -4.09 -13.96
N GLU A 604 -32.02 -5.01 -13.31
CA GLU A 604 -31.42 -6.21 -12.70
C GLU A 604 -30.77 -7.17 -13.72
N THR A 605 -30.91 -6.93 -15.03
CA THR A 605 -30.24 -7.69 -16.09
C THR A 605 -28.94 -7.03 -16.57
N LEU A 606 -28.76 -5.73 -16.27
CA LEU A 606 -27.64 -4.92 -16.73
C LEU A 606 -26.57 -4.73 -15.66
N ALA A 607 -26.95 -4.50 -14.40
CA ALA A 607 -26.01 -4.25 -13.31
C ALA A 607 -26.68 -4.45 -11.94
N LEU A 608 -25.88 -4.58 -10.86
CA LEU A 608 -26.39 -4.43 -9.50
C LEU A 608 -26.38 -2.94 -9.11
N PHE A 609 -27.37 -2.53 -8.33
CA PHE A 609 -27.45 -1.18 -7.78
C PHE A 609 -28.37 -1.18 -6.55
N GLY A 610 -28.19 -0.19 -5.70
CA GLY A 610 -29.05 0.04 -4.55
C GLY A 610 -30.39 0.63 -4.99
N GLN A 611 -31.51 0.02 -4.56
CA GLN A 611 -32.83 0.59 -4.80
C GLN A 611 -33.08 1.79 -3.89
N THR A 612 -33.73 2.82 -4.43
CA THR A 612 -34.10 4.07 -3.73
C THR A 612 -35.24 3.90 -2.73
N ASP A 613 -35.86 2.72 -2.64
CA ASP A 613 -36.98 2.39 -1.74
C ASP A 613 -36.54 1.69 -0.44
N GLY A 614 -35.22 1.65 -0.16
CA GLY A 614 -34.65 1.06 1.05
C GLY A 614 -34.44 -0.46 0.99
N ARG A 615 -34.61 -1.09 -0.18
CA ARG A 615 -34.27 -2.49 -0.43
C ARG A 615 -32.96 -2.58 -1.22
N TYR A 616 -31.84 -2.63 -0.52
CA TYR A 616 -30.56 -2.94 -1.18
C TYR A 616 -30.57 -4.39 -1.66
N GLN A 617 -30.22 -4.66 -2.92
CA GLN A 617 -29.86 -6.03 -3.31
C GLN A 617 -28.64 -6.42 -2.46
N THR A 618 -28.82 -7.33 -1.52
CA THR A 618 -27.88 -7.60 -0.43
C THR A 618 -26.70 -8.49 -0.80
N THR A 619 -26.54 -8.82 -2.08
CA THR A 619 -25.71 -9.94 -2.50
C THR A 619 -24.99 -9.59 -3.79
N MET A 620 -23.68 -9.36 -3.68
CA MET A 620 -22.77 -9.25 -4.83
C MET A 620 -22.93 -10.45 -5.76
N GLN A 621 -22.51 -10.31 -7.02
CA GLN A 621 -22.56 -11.37 -8.03
C GLN A 621 -21.15 -11.65 -8.57
N PRO A 622 -20.94 -12.79 -9.25
CA PRO A 622 -19.69 -13.06 -9.95
C PRO A 622 -19.29 -11.96 -10.94
N VAL A 623 -18.00 -11.83 -11.22
CA VAL A 623 -17.44 -10.79 -12.11
C VAL A 623 -17.98 -10.86 -13.55
N ASP A 624 -18.57 -11.99 -13.95
CA ASP A 624 -19.13 -12.26 -15.28
C ASP A 624 -20.68 -12.30 -15.31
N ALA A 625 -21.35 -11.92 -14.21
CA ALA A 625 -22.79 -12.13 -14.04
C ALA A 625 -23.71 -11.34 -14.99
N PHE A 626 -23.25 -10.21 -15.53
CA PHE A 626 -24.09 -9.30 -16.33
C PHE A 626 -23.60 -9.16 -17.78
N PRO A 627 -23.75 -10.20 -18.62
CA PRO A 627 -23.33 -10.14 -20.02
C PRO A 627 -24.13 -9.12 -20.86
N ALA A 628 -25.32 -8.70 -20.44
CA ALA A 628 -26.07 -7.63 -21.10
C ALA A 628 -25.57 -6.23 -20.72
N GLY A 629 -24.88 -6.09 -19.57
CA GLY A 629 -24.32 -4.84 -19.06
C GLY A 629 -22.91 -4.52 -19.56
N ARG A 630 -22.28 -5.44 -20.30
CA ARG A 630 -20.92 -5.25 -20.80
C ARG A 630 -20.83 -4.13 -21.84
N THR A 631 -19.65 -3.53 -21.95
CA THR A 631 -19.36 -2.56 -23.01
C THR A 631 -19.34 -3.24 -24.39
N PRO A 632 -19.40 -2.48 -25.50
CA PRO A 632 -19.19 -3.04 -26.84
C PRO A 632 -17.81 -3.68 -27.05
N LEU A 633 -16.84 -3.36 -26.19
CA LEU A 633 -15.52 -3.98 -26.13
C LEU A 633 -15.49 -5.21 -25.20
N ASP A 634 -16.65 -5.78 -24.87
CA ASP A 634 -16.77 -6.99 -24.07
C ASP A 634 -16.17 -6.88 -22.66
N ILE A 635 -16.20 -5.68 -22.07
CA ILE A 635 -15.73 -5.42 -20.70
C ILE A 635 -16.91 -5.46 -19.75
N TYR A 636 -16.82 -6.28 -18.69
CA TYR A 636 -17.90 -6.56 -17.76
C TYR A 636 -17.82 -5.65 -16.53
N ASN A 637 -18.98 -5.41 -15.91
CA ASN A 637 -19.14 -4.77 -14.60
C ASN A 637 -18.39 -3.44 -14.41
N LEU A 638 -18.13 -2.66 -15.48
CA LEU A 638 -17.64 -1.29 -15.31
C LEU A 638 -18.66 -0.41 -14.57
N ALA A 639 -19.89 -0.86 -14.35
CA ALA A 639 -20.82 -0.21 -13.44
C ALA A 639 -21.62 -1.23 -12.65
N GLY A 640 -21.81 -0.96 -11.35
CA GLY A 640 -22.74 -1.68 -10.47
C GLY A 640 -22.21 -2.91 -9.75
N GLY A 641 -20.99 -3.40 -10.03
CA GLY A 641 -20.35 -4.43 -9.21
C GLY A 641 -19.75 -3.83 -7.95
N VAL A 642 -18.47 -3.50 -8.04
CA VAL A 642 -17.75 -2.61 -7.13
C VAL A 642 -17.46 -1.29 -7.83
N SER A 643 -17.35 -0.22 -7.04
CA SER A 643 -16.72 1.00 -7.50
C SER A 643 -15.22 0.78 -7.60
N GLU A 644 -14.60 1.32 -8.64
CA GLU A 644 -13.23 0.96 -8.98
C GLU A 644 -12.25 2.10 -8.75
N TRP A 645 -11.16 1.80 -8.05
CA TRP A 645 -10.04 2.72 -7.89
C TRP A 645 -9.38 3.01 -9.23
N VAL A 646 -9.12 4.30 -9.48
CA VAL A 646 -8.27 4.77 -10.58
C VAL A 646 -6.99 5.39 -10.04
N ALA A 647 -5.98 5.57 -10.90
CA ALA A 647 -4.67 6.12 -10.52
C ALA A 647 -4.73 7.60 -10.08
N ASP A 648 -5.78 8.31 -10.49
CA ASP A 648 -5.91 9.76 -10.31
C ASP A 648 -6.25 10.15 -8.88
N SER A 649 -5.51 11.15 -8.39
CA SER A 649 -5.91 11.94 -7.24
C SER A 649 -7.11 12.83 -7.59
N TYR A 650 -7.97 13.08 -6.61
CA TYR A 650 -9.10 13.98 -6.80
C TYR A 650 -8.67 15.45 -6.66
N SER A 651 -9.09 16.28 -7.61
CA SER A 651 -9.09 17.74 -7.50
C SER A 651 -10.30 18.30 -8.26
N ALA A 652 -10.98 19.27 -7.67
CA ALA A 652 -12.16 19.91 -8.27
C ALA A 652 -11.81 20.63 -9.59
N ASP A 653 -10.61 21.20 -9.69
CA ASP A 653 -10.19 21.99 -10.86
C ASP A 653 -9.51 21.14 -11.96
N PHE A 654 -9.41 19.81 -11.76
CA PHE A 654 -8.63 18.96 -12.68
C PHE A 654 -9.21 18.98 -14.10
N TYR A 655 -10.52 18.85 -14.28
CA TYR A 655 -11.13 18.84 -15.62
C TYR A 655 -10.92 20.16 -16.38
N ALA A 656 -10.77 21.28 -15.68
CA ALA A 656 -10.49 22.58 -16.30
C ALA A 656 -9.03 22.75 -16.72
N THR A 657 -8.13 21.95 -16.15
CA THR A 657 -6.67 22.07 -16.31
C THR A 657 -6.00 20.81 -16.87
N ALA A 658 -6.76 19.74 -17.08
CA ALA A 658 -6.29 18.45 -17.53
C ALA A 658 -5.64 18.56 -18.92
N PRO A 659 -4.50 17.90 -19.15
CA PRO A 659 -3.89 17.85 -20.47
C PRO A 659 -4.81 17.08 -21.43
N ALA A 660 -4.86 17.52 -22.68
CA ALA A 660 -5.74 16.92 -23.70
C ALA A 660 -5.29 15.51 -24.13
N GLN A 661 -4.08 15.08 -23.78
CA GLN A 661 -3.53 13.77 -24.14
C GLN A 661 -3.13 12.99 -22.89
N ASN A 662 -3.69 11.78 -22.73
CA ASN A 662 -3.45 10.87 -21.59
C ASN A 662 -3.42 11.57 -20.22
N PRO A 663 -4.48 12.27 -19.82
CA PRO A 663 -4.51 12.97 -18.54
C PRO A 663 -4.38 11.99 -17.37
N LEU A 664 -3.57 12.40 -16.41
CA LEU A 664 -3.38 11.75 -15.13
C LEU A 664 -3.13 12.83 -14.06
N ASN A 665 -3.96 12.86 -13.04
CA ASN A 665 -3.78 13.75 -11.90
C ASN A 665 -2.89 13.11 -10.83
N THR A 666 -1.62 13.52 -10.77
CA THR A 666 -0.65 13.07 -9.76
C THR A 666 -0.54 14.01 -8.55
N ALA A 667 -1.44 14.99 -8.43
CA ALA A 667 -1.41 15.94 -7.31
C ALA A 667 -1.61 15.23 -5.96
N VAL A 668 -0.91 15.71 -4.91
CA VAL A 668 -1.05 15.15 -3.57
C VAL A 668 -2.21 15.84 -2.86
N THR A 669 -3.43 15.33 -3.03
CA THR A 669 -4.64 15.88 -2.39
C THR A 669 -5.12 15.05 -1.19
N GLY A 670 -4.68 13.80 -1.08
CA GLY A 670 -5.09 12.86 -0.02
C GLY A 670 -6.41 12.13 -0.31
N GLU A 671 -7.09 12.50 -1.39
CA GLU A 671 -8.29 11.86 -1.91
C GLU A 671 -8.01 11.30 -3.30
N TYR A 672 -8.50 10.09 -3.55
CA TYR A 672 -8.43 9.40 -4.84
C TYR A 672 -9.83 9.10 -5.33
N LEU A 673 -9.93 8.67 -6.59
CA LEU A 673 -11.20 8.52 -7.26
C LEU A 673 -11.63 7.07 -7.36
N LEU A 674 -12.91 6.87 -7.04
CA LEU A 674 -13.69 5.70 -7.41
C LEU A 674 -14.61 6.03 -8.57
N ARG A 675 -14.81 5.05 -9.47
CA ARG A 675 -15.64 5.16 -10.67
C ARG A 675 -16.66 4.00 -10.75
N GLY A 676 -17.72 4.18 -11.53
CA GLY A 676 -18.66 3.12 -11.92
C GLY A 676 -19.78 2.80 -10.95
N GLY A 677 -19.66 3.17 -9.67
CA GLY A 677 -20.66 2.87 -8.66
C GLY A 677 -20.71 1.38 -8.29
N ALA A 678 -21.06 1.08 -7.05
CA ALA A 678 -21.11 -0.28 -6.51
C ALA A 678 -22.55 -0.80 -6.38
N TRP A 679 -22.71 -2.07 -6.03
CA TRP A 679 -23.99 -2.74 -5.79
C TRP A 679 -24.92 -2.02 -4.78
N ASN A 680 -24.37 -1.21 -3.88
CA ASN A 680 -25.10 -0.42 -2.89
C ASN A 680 -25.34 1.04 -3.32
N SER A 681 -24.86 1.43 -4.51
CA SER A 681 -24.98 2.78 -5.05
C SER A 681 -26.32 2.98 -5.74
N PRO A 682 -26.96 4.15 -5.61
CA PRO A 682 -28.17 4.45 -6.37
C PRO A 682 -27.87 4.43 -7.88
N PRO A 683 -28.86 4.10 -8.73
CA PRO A 683 -28.66 3.87 -10.17
C PRO A 683 -28.07 5.08 -10.89
N GLU A 684 -28.31 6.29 -10.40
CA GLU A 684 -27.75 7.51 -10.97
C GLU A 684 -26.22 7.62 -10.79
N LEU A 685 -25.64 6.98 -9.77
CA LEU A 685 -24.19 7.00 -9.55
C LEU A 685 -23.42 5.96 -10.39
N LEU A 686 -24.13 5.11 -11.15
CA LEU A 686 -23.52 4.14 -12.07
C LEU A 686 -23.11 4.75 -13.42
N ARG A 687 -23.33 6.06 -13.61
CA ARG A 687 -22.94 6.75 -14.85
C ARG A 687 -21.44 6.63 -15.07
N ALA A 688 -21.05 6.48 -16.33
CA ALA A 688 -19.66 6.37 -16.74
C ALA A 688 -18.82 7.60 -16.34
N SER A 689 -19.41 8.80 -16.21
CA SER A 689 -18.73 10.02 -15.73
C SER A 689 -18.74 10.23 -14.22
N GLY A 690 -19.45 9.39 -13.45
CA GLY A 690 -19.62 9.58 -12.01
C GLY A 690 -18.27 9.56 -11.28
N ARG A 691 -18.05 10.57 -10.43
CA ARG A 691 -16.82 10.74 -9.64
C ARG A 691 -17.14 10.63 -8.16
N LEU A 692 -16.55 9.63 -7.50
CA LEU A 692 -16.64 9.48 -6.05
C LEU A 692 -15.24 9.66 -5.44
N PRO A 693 -14.93 10.86 -4.91
CA PRO A 693 -13.68 11.07 -4.18
C PRO A 693 -13.76 10.40 -2.82
N LEU A 694 -12.74 9.61 -2.48
CA LEU A 694 -12.56 9.01 -1.17
C LEU A 694 -11.11 9.17 -0.70
N PRO A 695 -10.85 9.30 0.61
CA PRO A 695 -9.50 9.22 1.15
C PRO A 695 -8.82 7.91 0.74
N GLN A 696 -7.51 7.94 0.50
CA GLN A 696 -6.72 6.75 0.11
C GLN A 696 -6.83 5.56 1.07
N TYR A 697 -7.22 5.82 2.33
CA TYR A 697 -7.37 4.85 3.42
C TYR A 697 -8.84 4.52 3.74
N ALA A 698 -9.79 4.99 2.93
CA ALA A 698 -11.21 4.72 3.13
C ALA A 698 -11.49 3.21 3.01
N ASP A 699 -12.09 2.66 4.06
CA ASP A 699 -12.60 1.29 4.07
C ASP A 699 -14.07 1.33 3.61
N ASP A 700 -14.28 1.17 2.29
CA ASP A 700 -15.59 1.18 1.67
C ASP A 700 -15.96 -0.23 1.17
N ALA A 701 -17.13 -0.71 1.57
CA ALA A 701 -17.61 -2.05 1.26
C ALA A 701 -17.90 -2.27 -0.23
N GLY A 702 -18.05 -1.20 -1.00
CA GLY A 702 -18.21 -1.18 -2.44
C GLY A 702 -16.92 -0.89 -3.20
N ALA A 703 -15.76 -0.69 -2.54
CA ALA A 703 -14.51 -0.40 -3.21
C ALA A 703 -13.75 -1.66 -3.64
N GLY A 704 -13.48 -1.76 -4.93
CA GLY A 704 -12.59 -2.72 -5.56
C GLY A 704 -11.80 -2.05 -6.69
N PHE A 705 -11.36 -2.82 -7.68
CA PHE A 705 -10.49 -2.30 -8.73
C PHE A 705 -10.32 -3.28 -9.90
N ARG A 706 -9.74 -2.75 -10.98
CA ARG A 706 -9.19 -3.51 -12.11
C ARG A 706 -7.88 -2.87 -12.57
N CYS A 707 -7.07 -3.59 -13.33
CA CYS A 707 -5.77 -3.10 -13.80
C CYS A 707 -5.78 -2.76 -15.29
N ALA A 708 -4.81 -1.92 -15.67
CA ALA A 708 -4.49 -1.53 -17.03
C ALA A 708 -3.00 -1.77 -17.33
N THR A 709 -2.65 -1.86 -18.61
CA THR A 709 -1.26 -1.97 -19.08
C THR A 709 -1.12 -1.20 -20.38
N ASP A 710 0.00 -0.49 -20.57
CA ASP A 710 0.22 0.26 -21.81
C ASP A 710 0.37 -0.72 -22.99
N ALA A 711 -0.30 -0.44 -24.11
CA ALA A 711 -0.09 -1.22 -25.32
C ALA A 711 1.25 -0.79 -25.93
N THR A 712 2.27 -1.64 -25.84
CA THR A 712 3.56 -1.36 -26.49
C THR A 712 3.34 -1.25 -27.99
N THR A 713 3.71 -0.11 -28.59
CA THR A 713 3.82 0.02 -30.04
C THR A 713 4.95 -0.88 -30.52
N ASN A 714 4.59 -2.07 -31.03
CA ASN A 714 5.51 -2.90 -31.82
C ASN A 714 5.78 -2.27 -33.18
#